data_AF-A0A7Y4IGJ4-F1
#
_entry.id   AF-A0A7Y4IGJ4-F1
#
_cell.length_a   1.000
_cell.length_b   1.000
_cell.length_c   1.000
_cell.angle_alpha   90.00
_cell.angle_beta   90.00
_cell.angle_gamma   90.00
#
_symmetry.space_group_name_H-M   'P 1'
#
loop_
_entity.id
_entity.type
_entity.pdbx_description
1 polymer ?
#
loop_
_entity_poly.entity_id
_entity_poly.type
_entity_poly.pdbx_seq_one_letter_code
_entity_poly.pdbx_strand_id
1 'polypeptide(L)'
;MALGRLQSTLWMIRLPLLALLLSGFTLLVPVVASAQLEAPTRLPEVDPGPMEPDLRDESMDPVDDAAYAEDVPEEDVPAAEDASTEDADDAPRAPARNARAAESAPANGRAPAAASPPPLEEPTVITPRPVTLSPVLAPRVTDADLEALWNRWRQARATNDRDAAAAALKELRTLRVELAATDLEPLSVGFLREAAVRRRAGDMAGAVRLAEVAVELSPGLPYARFELAELYALEKPGDVSRSLGQVRQALATLAQDARYRRPALADLGALVLLAWGATAVLLMGLFFLRKVRYALHDFHHLLPRVFSRWQSLVLGLLLLSLSWVLGLGVLPALLVMLATVSLYLSRRERVVAAVLVAGVGLLPLAAGQLARVTAFAGTPAEDVYLLERGGLSAEEARARVLARMESRSATFAEVLSLAYFESRRGLLEEAGTHFKAASALKSSDARLLTRFGNTLVALGDAEGAALLYVQASRSAPDLAAPHYNLAQVVRRRAKTLPDSEVGKELDRAATAMASAQALDGTLLVRDPPPEDRLLLNLLLLSPQLGESDWLPLADGTGAGRQVETQVSRWLLPGLPPGPMASSVAAALAVLLALWGFLGDRLKAAKVCERCGRAVCVRCDPELGIGSKQCGQCVNVFSRRGLVPQQLRARKQLQVERHQAWTGRAAYALGAVLSGAGHVASGVPVRGALYAFGFLFALAAVLLHQGLVRGPYGEAPLYLKLAPAALLLLGVHLLSLRGLRRLRRGE
;
A
#
# COMPACT_ATOMS: atom_id res chain seq x y z
N MET A 1 -20.72 3.03 16.88
CA MET A 1 -21.47 1.78 16.64
C MET A 1 -20.62 0.60 16.15
N ALA A 2 -19.56 0.77 15.34
CA ALA A 2 -18.65 -0.32 14.96
C ALA A 2 -17.87 -0.92 16.15
N LEU A 3 -17.61 -0.14 17.21
CA LEU A 3 -16.90 -0.58 18.42
C LEU A 3 -17.67 -1.58 19.30
N GLY A 4 -19.01 -1.53 19.33
CA GLY A 4 -19.81 -2.48 20.10
C GLY A 4 -19.82 -3.88 19.48
N ARG A 5 -19.79 -3.96 18.13
CA ARG A 5 -19.67 -5.24 17.42
C ARG A 5 -18.31 -5.88 17.64
N LEU A 6 -17.22 -5.10 17.67
CA LEU A 6 -15.86 -5.58 17.95
C LEU A 6 -15.69 -6.20 19.35
N GLN A 7 -16.27 -5.59 20.39
CA GLN A 7 -16.27 -6.16 21.75
C GLN A 7 -17.07 -7.47 21.84
N SER A 8 -18.22 -7.57 21.18
CA SER A 8 -19.01 -8.81 21.14
C SER A 8 -18.31 -9.93 20.35
N THR A 9 -17.60 -9.60 19.26
CA THR A 9 -16.78 -10.58 18.53
C THR A 9 -15.54 -11.02 19.30
N LEU A 10 -14.97 -10.17 20.17
CA LEU A 10 -13.79 -10.53 20.97
C LEU A 10 -14.10 -11.53 22.09
N TRP A 11 -15.30 -11.48 22.68
CA TRP A 11 -15.77 -12.52 23.60
C TRP A 11 -16.02 -13.84 22.85
N MET A 12 -16.57 -13.76 21.63
CA MET A 12 -16.73 -14.90 20.74
C MET A 12 -15.41 -15.46 20.18
N ILE A 13 -14.26 -14.77 20.28
CA ILE A 13 -12.95 -15.26 19.83
C ILE A 13 -12.12 -15.85 20.99
N ARG A 14 -12.26 -15.32 22.21
CA ARG A 14 -11.51 -15.81 23.39
C ARG A 14 -11.90 -17.24 23.79
N LEU A 15 -13.19 -17.58 23.71
CA LEU A 15 -13.70 -18.92 23.99
C LEU A 15 -13.26 -19.98 22.97
N PRO A 16 -13.37 -19.77 21.63
CA PRO A 16 -12.91 -20.76 20.66
C PRO A 16 -11.39 -20.83 20.57
N LEU A 17 -10.61 -19.79 20.93
CA LEU A 17 -9.15 -19.85 20.96
C LEU A 17 -8.64 -20.63 22.19
N LEU A 18 -9.31 -20.48 23.34
CA LEU A 18 -9.12 -21.36 24.49
C LEU A 18 -9.56 -22.79 24.16
N ALA A 19 -10.68 -22.96 23.44
CA ALA A 19 -11.16 -24.26 22.96
C ALA A 19 -10.26 -24.85 21.85
N LEU A 20 -9.56 -24.05 21.04
CA LEU A 20 -8.55 -24.48 20.05
C LEU A 20 -7.23 -24.86 20.71
N LEU A 21 -6.87 -24.18 21.81
CA LEU A 21 -5.73 -24.57 22.64
C LEU A 21 -6.02 -25.87 23.39
N LEU A 22 -7.25 -26.04 23.91
CA LEU A 22 -7.71 -27.27 24.57
C LEU A 22 -7.94 -28.41 23.55
N SER A 23 -8.55 -28.13 22.39
CA SER A 23 -8.79 -29.14 21.35
C SER A 23 -7.52 -29.49 20.56
N GLY A 24 -6.62 -28.53 20.38
CA GLY A 24 -5.25 -28.75 19.91
C GLY A 24 -4.46 -29.63 20.88
N PHE A 25 -4.69 -29.50 22.19
CA PHE A 25 -4.17 -30.42 23.21
C PHE A 25 -4.72 -31.84 23.01
N THR A 26 -5.99 -32.00 22.63
CA THR A 26 -6.58 -33.33 22.35
C THR A 26 -6.21 -33.92 20.98
N LEU A 27 -5.94 -33.09 19.98
CA LEU A 27 -5.60 -33.53 18.62
C LEU A 27 -4.12 -33.84 18.42
N LEU A 28 -3.22 -33.24 19.21
CA LEU A 28 -1.77 -33.47 19.15
C LEU A 28 -1.24 -34.40 20.24
N VAL A 29 -2.04 -34.75 21.24
CA VAL A 29 -1.73 -35.80 22.20
C VAL A 29 -2.40 -37.08 21.71
N PRO A 30 -1.67 -38.14 21.33
CA PRO A 30 -2.29 -39.44 21.27
C PRO A 30 -2.76 -39.76 22.71
N VAL A 31 -4.07 -39.66 22.94
CA VAL A 31 -4.79 -40.03 24.19
C VAL A 31 -4.49 -41.48 24.61
N VAL A 32 -3.79 -42.26 23.79
CA VAL A 32 -3.45 -43.67 24.03
C VAL A 32 -2.00 -43.89 24.50
N ALA A 33 -1.14 -42.87 24.57
CA ALA A 33 0.25 -43.06 25.02
C ALA A 33 0.44 -42.97 26.56
N SER A 34 -0.62 -42.65 27.31
CA SER A 34 -0.64 -42.63 28.78
C SER A 34 -0.85 -44.02 29.41
N ALA A 35 -1.22 -45.05 28.62
CA ALA A 35 -1.47 -46.40 29.12
C ALA A 35 -0.23 -47.32 29.19
N GLN A 36 1.00 -46.79 28.99
CA GLN A 36 2.25 -47.56 29.16
C GLN A 36 3.32 -46.76 29.90
N LEU A 37 2.92 -46.14 31.02
CA LEU A 37 3.83 -45.54 31.99
C LEU A 37 4.12 -46.55 33.11
N GLU A 38 4.63 -47.72 32.75
CA GLU A 38 5.44 -48.51 33.67
C GLU A 38 6.86 -47.91 33.72
N ALA A 39 7.41 -47.86 34.93
CA ALA A 39 8.80 -47.54 35.20
C ALA A 39 9.75 -48.40 34.34
N PRO A 40 11.01 -48.00 34.14
CA PRO A 40 11.97 -48.88 33.48
C PRO A 40 12.20 -50.09 34.40
N THR A 41 11.51 -51.20 34.17
CA THR A 41 12.03 -52.49 34.59
C THR A 41 13.32 -52.66 33.83
N ARG A 42 14.44 -52.58 34.55
CA ARG A 42 15.70 -53.18 34.10
C ARG A 42 15.33 -54.58 33.62
N LEU A 43 15.66 -54.90 32.37
CA LEU A 43 15.68 -56.31 31.98
C LEU A 43 16.66 -56.96 32.98
N PRO A 44 16.27 -58.00 33.72
CA PRO A 44 17.21 -58.73 34.54
C PRO A 44 18.34 -59.20 33.61
N GLU A 45 19.59 -58.95 34.03
CA GLU A 45 20.76 -59.58 33.42
C GLU A 45 20.49 -61.09 33.42
N VAL A 46 20.31 -61.64 32.21
CA VAL A 46 20.32 -63.09 32.04
C VAL A 46 21.79 -63.49 32.09
N ASP A 47 22.16 -64.12 33.20
CA ASP A 47 23.44 -64.77 33.44
C ASP A 47 23.72 -65.77 32.30
N PRO A 48 24.82 -65.64 31.52
CA PRO A 48 25.15 -66.61 30.50
C PRO A 48 25.72 -67.86 31.16
N GLY A 49 24.83 -68.79 31.53
CA GLY A 49 25.21 -70.17 31.85
C GLY A 49 25.93 -70.84 30.66
N PRO A 50 26.76 -71.87 30.92
CA PRO A 50 27.79 -72.32 30.01
C PRO A 50 27.22 -72.94 28.73
N MET A 51 27.91 -72.65 27.62
CA MET A 51 27.67 -73.27 26.31
C MET A 51 27.79 -74.79 26.39
N GLU A 52 26.82 -75.49 25.82
CA GLU A 52 26.97 -76.88 25.39
C GLU A 52 26.97 -76.98 23.86
N PRO A 53 27.63 -78.01 23.29
CA PRO A 53 28.19 -77.98 21.95
C PRO A 53 27.33 -78.69 20.89
N ASP A 54 27.55 -78.25 19.64
CA ASP A 54 27.32 -78.91 18.34
C ASP A 54 26.37 -80.12 18.24
N LEU A 55 25.39 -79.99 17.33
CA LEU A 55 24.98 -81.08 16.45
C LEU A 55 25.01 -80.60 15.00
N ARG A 56 25.88 -81.24 14.22
CA ARG A 56 26.01 -81.17 12.76
C ARG A 56 25.00 -82.09 12.08
N ASP A 57 24.92 -81.88 10.76
CA ASP A 57 24.47 -82.77 9.68
C ASP A 57 22.95 -82.87 9.48
N GLU A 58 22.40 -82.88 8.26
CA GLU A 58 22.95 -82.94 6.89
C GLU A 58 21.80 -82.68 5.90
N SER A 59 22.13 -82.25 4.67
CA SER A 59 21.65 -82.78 3.38
C SER A 59 21.16 -81.78 2.30
N MET A 60 21.98 -81.74 1.23
CA MET A 60 21.69 -81.70 -0.22
C MET A 60 21.00 -80.48 -0.89
N ASP A 61 21.81 -79.55 -1.43
CA ASP A 61 22.25 -79.38 -2.84
C ASP A 61 21.27 -79.67 -4.02
N PRO A 62 21.53 -79.20 -5.28
CA PRO A 62 21.38 -77.82 -5.79
C PRO A 62 20.72 -77.81 -7.21
N VAL A 63 20.47 -76.65 -7.85
CA VAL A 63 20.35 -76.58 -9.33
C VAL A 63 20.89 -75.25 -9.88
N ASP A 64 22.06 -75.38 -10.51
CA ASP A 64 22.61 -74.77 -11.73
C ASP A 64 22.60 -73.26 -12.02
N ASP A 65 23.83 -72.75 -12.05
CA ASP A 65 24.35 -71.72 -12.95
C ASP A 65 24.41 -72.22 -14.41
N ALA A 66 24.17 -71.34 -15.39
CA ALA A 66 25.02 -71.23 -16.58
C ALA A 66 24.65 -70.01 -17.45
N ALA A 67 25.66 -69.18 -17.69
CA ALA A 67 25.74 -68.15 -18.71
C ALA A 67 25.88 -68.75 -20.12
N TYR A 68 25.53 -67.99 -21.18
CA TYR A 68 26.30 -67.90 -22.44
C TYR A 68 25.88 -66.67 -23.28
N ALA A 69 26.90 -65.83 -23.55
CA ALA A 69 27.32 -65.14 -24.78
C ALA A 69 26.39 -64.36 -25.73
N GLU A 70 26.80 -63.10 -25.94
CA GLU A 70 27.12 -62.36 -27.20
C GLU A 70 26.14 -62.31 -28.39
N ASP A 71 25.87 -61.08 -28.87
CA ASP A 71 26.20 -60.65 -30.25
C ASP A 71 26.07 -59.12 -30.44
N VAL A 72 27.00 -58.57 -31.23
CA VAL A 72 27.19 -57.17 -31.71
C VAL A 72 26.92 -57.16 -33.23
N PRO A 73 26.49 -56.04 -33.87
CA PRO A 73 27.41 -55.13 -34.61
C PRO A 73 27.13 -53.62 -34.31
N GLU A 74 28.15 -52.74 -34.14
CA GLU A 74 28.89 -51.96 -35.18
C GLU A 74 27.98 -51.02 -36.01
N GLU A 75 28.28 -49.76 -36.35
CA GLU A 75 29.43 -48.85 -36.19
C GLU A 75 28.99 -47.42 -36.63
N ASP A 76 29.75 -46.43 -36.17
CA ASP A 76 30.19 -45.19 -36.85
C ASP A 76 29.36 -43.89 -37.04
N VAL A 77 30.01 -42.85 -36.49
CA VAL A 77 29.98 -41.39 -36.70
C VAL A 77 31.16 -41.12 -37.68
N PRO A 78 31.26 -40.10 -38.60
CA PRO A 78 31.16 -38.68 -38.22
C PRO A 78 30.88 -37.59 -39.30
N ALA A 79 30.78 -36.35 -38.79
CA ALA A 79 31.36 -35.08 -39.29
C ALA A 79 30.90 -34.37 -40.60
N ALA A 80 30.47 -33.12 -40.38
CA ALA A 80 31.05 -31.85 -40.88
C ALA A 80 30.74 -31.30 -42.31
N GLU A 81 30.31 -30.04 -42.26
CA GLU A 81 30.82 -28.85 -43.00
C GLU A 81 30.38 -28.51 -44.44
N ASP A 82 30.08 -27.20 -44.55
CA ASP A 82 30.40 -26.25 -45.63
C ASP A 82 29.43 -25.90 -46.78
N ALA A 83 28.86 -24.70 -46.62
CA ALA A 83 29.22 -23.46 -47.32
C ALA A 83 28.62 -23.09 -48.71
N SER A 84 27.98 -21.92 -48.67
CA SER A 84 28.13 -20.73 -49.56
C SER A 84 27.79 -20.78 -51.06
N THR A 85 27.01 -19.79 -51.52
CA THR A 85 27.44 -18.56 -52.26
C THR A 85 26.19 -17.95 -52.94
N GLU A 86 25.85 -16.70 -52.63
CA GLU A 86 26.15 -15.44 -53.36
C GLU A 86 25.02 -15.03 -54.31
N ASP A 87 24.49 -13.82 -54.12
CA ASP A 87 24.59 -12.77 -55.15
C ASP A 87 24.22 -11.39 -54.57
N ALA A 88 24.86 -10.38 -55.13
CA ALA A 88 25.05 -9.05 -54.60
C ALA A 88 24.29 -7.94 -55.37
N ASP A 89 24.34 -6.75 -54.76
CA ASP A 89 24.50 -5.42 -55.36
C ASP A 89 23.36 -4.38 -55.43
N ASP A 90 23.83 -3.17 -55.07
CA ASP A 90 23.46 -1.80 -55.45
C ASP A 90 22.49 -0.94 -54.62
N ALA A 91 23.11 -0.24 -53.64
CA ALA A 91 23.29 1.22 -53.50
C ALA A 91 22.15 2.26 -53.75
N PRO A 92 22.19 3.43 -53.04
CA PRO A 92 21.06 4.36 -52.91
C PRO A 92 21.11 5.54 -53.88
N ARG A 93 19.96 6.16 -54.19
CA ARG A 93 19.89 7.45 -54.90
C ARG A 93 19.04 8.51 -54.19
N ALA A 94 19.65 9.68 -54.08
CA ALA A 94 19.15 10.95 -53.58
C ALA A 94 18.15 11.63 -54.56
N PRO A 95 17.55 12.80 -54.22
CA PRO A 95 16.38 13.33 -54.89
C PRO A 95 16.73 14.18 -56.12
N ALA A 96 15.92 14.06 -57.17
CA ALA A 96 16.01 14.93 -58.34
C ALA A 96 15.05 16.12 -58.23
N ARG A 97 15.67 17.31 -58.23
CA ARG A 97 15.08 18.58 -58.68
C ARG A 97 14.50 18.41 -60.08
N ASN A 98 13.34 19.01 -60.33
CA ASN A 98 13.03 19.59 -61.64
C ASN A 98 12.55 21.02 -61.45
N ALA A 99 13.44 21.95 -61.81
CA ALA A 99 13.14 23.30 -62.20
C ALA A 99 13.27 23.38 -63.72
N ARG A 100 12.24 23.91 -64.37
CA ARG A 100 12.18 24.50 -65.73
C ARG A 100 10.81 25.17 -65.80
N ALA A 101 10.60 26.35 -66.36
CA ALA A 101 11.40 27.41 -66.96
C ALA A 101 10.42 28.61 -66.97
N ALA A 102 10.80 29.79 -66.47
CA ALA A 102 11.30 30.92 -67.25
C ALA A 102 10.27 31.54 -68.24
N GLU A 103 10.09 32.84 -68.04
CA GLU A 103 9.79 33.89 -69.04
C GLU A 103 8.37 34.02 -69.60
N SER A 104 7.66 35.07 -69.15
CA SER A 104 7.62 36.34 -69.90
C SER A 104 6.72 37.38 -69.22
N ALA A 105 7.30 38.54 -68.97
CA ALA A 105 6.62 39.84 -68.98
C ALA A 105 7.37 40.68 -70.04
N PRO A 106 6.92 41.89 -70.43
CA PRO A 106 5.64 42.57 -70.25
C PRO A 106 5.08 43.09 -71.59
N ALA A 107 3.91 43.75 -71.58
CA ALA A 107 3.64 45.02 -72.30
C ALA A 107 2.14 45.20 -72.57
N ASN A 108 1.59 46.27 -72.00
CA ASN A 108 0.64 47.23 -72.58
C ASN A 108 0.15 48.06 -71.38
N GLY A 109 0.53 49.32 -71.18
CA GLY A 109 0.75 50.35 -72.18
C GLY A 109 -0.54 51.14 -72.40
N ARG A 110 -1.03 51.84 -71.36
CA ARG A 110 -1.90 53.01 -71.51
C ARG A 110 -1.96 53.85 -70.23
N ALA A 111 -1.45 55.07 -70.34
CA ALA A 111 -1.80 56.24 -69.53
C ALA A 111 -1.99 57.41 -70.53
N PRO A 112 -2.52 58.58 -70.15
CA PRO A 112 -3.27 58.95 -68.94
C PRO A 112 -4.58 59.72 -69.26
N ALA A 113 -5.44 59.94 -68.26
CA ALA A 113 -6.34 61.09 -68.27
C ALA A 113 -6.27 61.75 -66.88
N ALA A 114 -5.95 63.04 -66.89
CA ALA A 114 -5.71 63.87 -65.73
C ALA A 114 -6.96 64.01 -64.86
N ALA A 115 -6.81 63.81 -63.56
CA ALA A 115 -7.76 64.23 -62.54
C ALA A 115 -7.02 65.12 -61.53
N SER A 116 -7.63 66.28 -61.26
CA SER A 116 -7.15 67.37 -60.41
C SER A 116 -6.80 66.91 -58.98
N PRO A 117 -5.87 67.61 -58.28
CA PRO A 117 -5.55 67.28 -56.90
C PRO A 117 -6.75 67.56 -55.99
N PRO A 118 -7.07 66.69 -55.02
CA PRO A 118 -8.05 67.02 -54.00
C PRO A 118 -7.46 68.10 -53.07
N PRO A 119 -8.32 68.93 -52.43
CA PRO A 119 -7.86 69.96 -51.51
C PRO A 119 -7.14 69.30 -50.31
N LEU A 120 -6.07 69.96 -49.85
CA LEU A 120 -5.38 69.62 -48.61
C LEU A 120 -6.38 69.73 -47.45
N GLU A 121 -6.85 68.58 -46.95
CA GLU A 121 -7.51 68.51 -45.65
C GLU A 121 -6.50 68.92 -44.58
N GLU A 122 -6.84 69.97 -43.84
CA GLU A 122 -6.15 70.32 -42.60
C GLU A 122 -6.10 69.08 -41.69
N PRO A 123 -5.01 68.87 -40.92
CA PRO A 123 -4.94 67.75 -40.01
C PRO A 123 -6.05 67.93 -38.97
N THR A 124 -7.16 67.21 -39.15
CA THR A 124 -8.12 66.97 -38.08
C THR A 124 -7.32 66.38 -36.94
N VAL A 125 -7.09 67.19 -35.90
CA VAL A 125 -6.68 66.69 -34.60
C VAL A 125 -7.81 65.78 -34.16
N ILE A 126 -7.67 64.49 -34.45
CA ILE A 126 -8.48 63.44 -33.86
C ILE A 126 -8.16 63.52 -32.38
N THR A 127 -8.95 64.26 -31.61
CA THR A 127 -8.92 64.16 -30.16
C THR A 127 -9.17 62.68 -29.84
N PRO A 128 -8.20 61.94 -29.27
CA PRO A 128 -8.38 60.53 -29.01
C PRO A 128 -9.60 60.39 -28.10
N ARG A 129 -10.61 59.63 -28.57
CA ARG A 129 -11.72 59.23 -27.70
C ARG A 129 -11.10 58.57 -26.46
N PRO A 130 -11.56 58.90 -25.24
CA PRO A 130 -11.09 58.22 -24.04
C PRO A 130 -11.37 56.72 -24.21
N VAL A 131 -10.31 55.92 -24.33
CA VAL A 131 -10.40 54.47 -24.43
C VAL A 131 -10.83 53.96 -23.06
N THR A 132 -12.10 53.58 -22.95
CA THR A 132 -12.61 52.94 -21.73
C THR A 132 -12.24 51.47 -21.78
N LEU A 133 -11.38 51.04 -20.85
CA LEU A 133 -11.00 49.63 -20.75
C LEU A 133 -12.13 48.83 -20.09
N SER A 134 -12.50 47.70 -20.69
CA SER A 134 -13.38 46.72 -20.03
C SER A 134 -12.77 46.32 -18.68
N PRO A 135 -13.53 46.37 -17.57
CA PRO A 135 -13.02 45.98 -16.26
C PRO A 135 -12.67 44.49 -16.23
N VAL A 136 -11.64 44.13 -15.47
CA VAL A 136 -11.34 42.72 -15.19
C VAL A 136 -12.31 42.26 -14.11
N LEU A 137 -13.10 41.24 -14.43
CA LEU A 137 -14.16 40.73 -13.57
C LEU A 137 -13.65 39.52 -12.79
N ALA A 138 -14.00 39.41 -11.52
CA ALA A 138 -13.84 38.19 -10.76
C ALA A 138 -15.22 37.55 -10.54
N PRO A 139 -15.39 36.24 -10.82
CA PRO A 139 -16.69 35.60 -10.71
C PRO A 139 -17.12 35.54 -9.24
N ARG A 140 -18.24 36.18 -8.90
CA ARG A 140 -18.85 36.13 -7.57
C ARG A 140 -19.76 34.92 -7.47
N VAL A 141 -19.15 33.75 -7.30
CA VAL A 141 -19.86 32.46 -7.25
C VAL A 141 -19.58 31.81 -5.91
N THR A 142 -20.65 31.43 -5.23
CA THR A 142 -20.63 30.76 -3.93
C THR A 142 -20.93 29.27 -4.07
N ASP A 143 -20.71 28.50 -3.00
CA ASP A 143 -21.10 27.07 -2.99
C ASP A 143 -22.61 26.90 -3.16
N ALA A 144 -23.42 27.83 -2.64
CA ALA A 144 -24.87 27.83 -2.82
C ALA A 144 -25.28 27.94 -4.30
N ASP A 145 -24.53 28.65 -5.13
CA ASP A 145 -24.82 28.78 -6.56
C ASP A 145 -24.56 27.45 -7.31
N LEU A 146 -23.45 26.78 -6.97
CA LEU A 146 -23.11 25.46 -7.49
C LEU A 146 -24.12 24.40 -7.04
N GLU A 147 -24.57 24.47 -5.78
CA GLU A 147 -25.63 23.60 -5.26
C GLU A 147 -26.99 23.88 -5.93
N ALA A 148 -27.32 25.15 -6.16
CA ALA A 148 -28.55 25.53 -6.86
C ALA A 148 -28.56 24.98 -8.29
N LEU A 149 -27.43 25.00 -8.98
CA LEU A 149 -27.26 24.37 -10.29
C LEU A 149 -27.47 22.86 -10.27
N TRP A 150 -26.84 22.20 -9.30
CA TRP A 150 -27.06 20.77 -9.09
C TRP A 150 -28.53 20.45 -8.80
N ASN A 151 -29.21 21.28 -8.01
CA ASN A 151 -30.62 21.13 -7.69
C ASN A 151 -31.51 21.32 -8.92
N ARG A 152 -31.25 22.36 -9.74
CA ARG A 152 -31.92 22.57 -11.03
C ARG A 152 -31.76 21.35 -11.94
N TRP A 153 -30.54 20.82 -12.05
CA TRP A 153 -30.28 19.62 -12.84
C TRP A 153 -31.06 18.40 -12.31
N ARG A 154 -31.06 18.17 -10.99
CA ARG A 154 -31.82 17.07 -10.36
C ARG A 154 -33.32 17.19 -10.62
N GLN A 155 -33.88 18.39 -10.50
CA GLN A 155 -35.30 18.65 -10.72
C GLN A 155 -35.70 18.50 -12.20
N ALA A 156 -34.91 19.04 -13.12
CA ALA A 156 -35.12 18.87 -14.55
C ALA A 156 -35.12 17.38 -14.92
N ARG A 157 -34.21 16.60 -14.34
CA ARG A 157 -34.20 15.16 -14.55
C ARG A 157 -35.42 14.45 -13.93
N ALA A 158 -35.86 14.84 -12.74
CA ALA A 158 -37.05 14.26 -12.10
C ALA A 158 -38.33 14.51 -12.91
N THR A 159 -38.40 15.64 -13.62
CA THR A 159 -39.49 16.02 -14.52
C THR A 159 -39.28 15.57 -15.98
N ASN A 160 -38.18 14.84 -16.25
CA ASN A 160 -37.76 14.37 -17.58
C ASN A 160 -37.56 15.50 -18.62
N ASP A 161 -37.26 16.71 -18.16
CA ASP A 161 -36.88 17.85 -18.99
C ASP A 161 -35.39 17.74 -19.37
N ARG A 162 -35.14 17.33 -20.62
CA ARG A 162 -33.78 17.09 -21.13
C ARG A 162 -33.03 18.38 -21.43
N ASP A 163 -33.71 19.41 -21.90
CA ASP A 163 -33.10 20.67 -22.32
C ASP A 163 -32.68 21.47 -21.10
N ALA A 164 -33.52 21.55 -20.06
CA ALA A 164 -33.15 22.17 -18.80
C ALA A 164 -32.01 21.43 -18.10
N ALA A 165 -31.97 20.09 -18.17
CA ALA A 165 -30.86 19.31 -17.63
C ALA A 165 -29.56 19.56 -18.41
N ALA A 166 -29.60 19.62 -19.74
CA ALA A 166 -28.43 19.93 -20.57
C ALA A 166 -27.93 21.36 -20.32
N ALA A 167 -28.83 22.33 -20.18
CA ALA A 167 -28.50 23.71 -19.86
C ALA A 167 -27.82 23.84 -18.49
N ALA A 168 -28.38 23.23 -17.44
CA ALA A 168 -27.78 23.24 -16.10
C ALA A 168 -26.39 22.59 -16.07
N LEU A 169 -26.19 21.51 -16.82
CA LEU A 169 -24.88 20.86 -16.94
C LEU A 169 -23.86 21.75 -17.68
N LYS A 170 -24.28 22.39 -18.77
CA LYS A 170 -23.42 23.34 -19.50
C LYS A 170 -22.99 24.48 -18.59
N GLU A 171 -23.92 25.06 -17.85
CA GLU A 171 -23.66 26.14 -16.89
C GLU A 171 -22.70 25.68 -15.78
N LEU A 172 -22.87 24.47 -15.25
CA LEU A 172 -21.96 23.90 -14.24
C LEU A 172 -20.53 23.72 -14.78
N ARG A 173 -20.38 23.21 -16.01
CA ARG A 173 -19.06 23.08 -16.66
C ARG A 173 -18.41 24.44 -16.87
N THR A 174 -19.18 25.43 -17.31
CA THR A 174 -18.71 26.81 -17.48
C THR A 174 -18.23 27.37 -16.15
N LEU A 175 -19.02 27.28 -15.08
CA LEU A 175 -18.63 27.79 -13.76
C LEU A 175 -17.38 27.11 -13.19
N ARG A 176 -17.21 25.80 -13.40
CA ARG A 176 -15.98 25.10 -13.01
C ARG A 176 -14.74 25.75 -13.61
N VAL A 177 -14.80 26.07 -14.91
CA VAL A 177 -13.70 26.72 -15.63
C VAL A 177 -13.53 28.17 -15.17
N GLU A 178 -14.62 28.93 -15.03
CA GLU A 178 -14.58 30.32 -14.57
C GLU A 178 -14.02 30.46 -13.15
N LEU A 179 -14.33 29.54 -12.24
CA LEU A 179 -13.77 29.47 -10.90
C LEU A 179 -12.34 28.94 -10.85
N ALA A 180 -11.79 28.46 -11.98
CA ALA A 180 -10.55 27.70 -12.03
C ALA A 180 -10.49 26.59 -10.96
N ALA A 181 -11.61 25.88 -10.77
CA ALA A 181 -11.73 24.77 -9.84
C ALA A 181 -11.17 23.49 -10.47
N THR A 182 -10.24 22.83 -9.77
CA THR A 182 -9.60 21.60 -10.27
C THR A 182 -10.57 20.44 -10.27
N ASP A 183 -11.39 20.30 -9.21
CA ASP A 183 -12.32 19.20 -9.04
C ASP A 183 -13.59 19.64 -8.27
N LEU A 184 -14.77 19.20 -8.75
CA LEU A 184 -16.04 19.32 -8.04
C LEU A 184 -16.49 17.96 -7.49
N GLU A 185 -15.66 17.36 -6.62
CA GLU A 185 -15.77 15.95 -6.20
C GLU A 185 -17.17 15.55 -5.72
N PRO A 186 -17.86 16.31 -4.84
CA PRO A 186 -19.18 15.91 -4.36
C PRO A 186 -20.23 15.81 -5.48
N LEU A 187 -20.18 16.72 -6.46
CA LEU A 187 -21.09 16.72 -7.61
C LEU A 187 -20.77 15.56 -8.55
N SER A 188 -19.49 15.32 -8.82
CA SER A 188 -19.03 14.17 -9.63
C SER A 188 -19.51 12.86 -9.04
N VAL A 189 -19.41 12.67 -7.72
CA VAL A 189 -19.93 11.49 -7.02
C VAL A 189 -21.45 11.41 -7.13
N GLY A 190 -22.15 12.54 -7.07
CA GLY A 190 -23.57 12.63 -7.37
C GLY A 190 -23.89 12.08 -8.76
N PHE A 191 -23.18 12.52 -9.80
CA PHE A 191 -23.34 12.02 -11.17
C PHE A 191 -23.05 10.52 -11.30
N LEU A 192 -22.03 9.99 -10.60
CA LEU A 192 -21.73 8.56 -10.60
C LEU A 192 -22.86 7.72 -9.98
N ARG A 193 -23.47 8.20 -8.89
CA ARG A 193 -24.64 7.53 -8.29
C ARG A 193 -25.80 7.45 -9.27
N GLU A 194 -25.97 8.48 -10.08
CA GLU A 194 -27.01 8.55 -11.10
C GLU A 194 -26.71 7.71 -12.33
N ALA A 195 -25.44 7.65 -12.74
CA ALA A 195 -24.97 6.69 -13.72
C ALA A 195 -25.30 5.25 -13.27
N ALA A 196 -25.09 4.93 -12.00
CA ALA A 196 -25.43 3.62 -11.45
C ALA A 196 -26.95 3.34 -11.41
N VAL A 197 -27.81 4.37 -11.27
CA VAL A 197 -29.27 4.23 -11.41
C VAL A 197 -29.62 3.93 -12.87
N ARG A 198 -29.06 4.68 -13.83
CA ARG A 198 -29.30 4.47 -15.28
C ARG A 198 -28.84 3.11 -15.77
N ARG A 199 -27.67 2.66 -15.31
CA ARG A 199 -27.16 1.32 -15.56
C ARG A 199 -28.15 0.25 -15.12
N ARG A 200 -28.69 0.37 -13.90
CA ARG A 200 -29.70 -0.57 -13.37
C ARG A 200 -31.02 -0.53 -14.14
N ALA A 201 -31.36 0.60 -14.73
CA ALA A 201 -32.52 0.77 -15.61
C ALA A 201 -32.28 0.31 -17.06
N GLY A 202 -31.08 -0.16 -17.41
CA GLY A 202 -30.72 -0.60 -18.77
C GLY A 202 -30.28 0.51 -19.72
N ASP A 203 -30.26 1.79 -19.29
CA ASP A 203 -29.76 2.92 -20.09
C ASP A 203 -28.23 3.02 -19.97
N MET A 204 -27.52 2.12 -20.66
CA MET A 204 -26.05 2.09 -20.66
C MET A 204 -25.42 3.35 -21.25
N ALA A 205 -25.96 3.84 -22.37
CA ALA A 205 -25.43 5.05 -23.02
C ALA A 205 -25.59 6.29 -22.13
N GLY A 206 -26.71 6.42 -21.41
CA GLY A 206 -26.92 7.47 -20.43
C GLY A 206 -26.01 7.33 -19.20
N ALA A 207 -25.78 6.10 -18.73
CA ALA A 207 -24.84 5.85 -17.63
C ALA A 207 -23.41 6.27 -17.99
N VAL A 208 -22.94 5.89 -19.18
CA VAL A 208 -21.61 6.28 -19.70
C VAL A 208 -21.48 7.80 -19.78
N ARG A 209 -22.45 8.50 -20.39
CA ARG A 209 -22.43 9.96 -20.50
C ARG A 209 -22.36 10.66 -19.13
N LEU A 210 -23.08 10.15 -18.12
CA LEU A 210 -23.03 10.73 -16.77
C LEU A 210 -21.69 10.48 -16.07
N ALA A 211 -21.06 9.32 -16.31
CA ALA A 211 -19.73 9.03 -15.80
C ALA A 211 -18.64 9.85 -16.50
N GLU A 212 -18.77 10.11 -17.81
CA GLU A 212 -17.90 11.04 -18.55
C GLU A 212 -17.99 12.45 -17.95
N VAL A 213 -19.20 12.94 -17.68
CA VAL A 213 -19.43 14.21 -16.97
C VAL A 213 -18.72 14.23 -15.61
N ALA A 214 -18.81 13.14 -14.83
CA ALA A 214 -18.15 13.08 -13.52
C ALA A 214 -16.61 13.17 -13.65
N VAL A 215 -16.02 12.54 -14.67
CA VAL A 215 -14.57 12.62 -14.94
C VAL A 215 -14.17 14.01 -15.44
N GLU A 216 -15.00 14.66 -16.26
CA GLU A 216 -14.74 16.04 -16.70
C GLU A 216 -14.80 17.04 -15.55
N LEU A 217 -15.77 16.89 -14.64
CA LEU A 217 -15.93 17.76 -13.47
C LEU A 217 -14.86 17.52 -12.41
N SER A 218 -14.36 16.28 -12.30
CA SER A 218 -13.28 15.91 -11.37
C SER A 218 -12.24 14.99 -12.02
N PRO A 219 -11.33 15.51 -12.86
CA PRO A 219 -10.30 14.71 -13.51
C PRO A 219 -9.33 14.04 -12.53
N GLY A 220 -9.17 14.62 -11.34
CA GLY A 220 -8.31 14.13 -10.26
C GLY A 220 -8.96 13.08 -9.35
N LEU A 221 -10.24 12.75 -9.54
CA LEU A 221 -10.97 11.75 -8.75
C LEU A 221 -10.76 10.33 -9.32
N PRO A 222 -9.96 9.45 -8.69
CA PRO A 222 -9.65 8.13 -9.25
C PRO A 222 -10.88 7.25 -9.43
N TYR A 223 -11.84 7.35 -8.50
CA TYR A 223 -13.05 6.51 -8.48
C TYR A 223 -14.00 6.81 -9.64
N ALA A 224 -14.08 8.05 -10.11
CA ALA A 224 -14.86 8.38 -11.31
C ALA A 224 -14.32 7.67 -12.55
N ARG A 225 -13.00 7.55 -12.66
CA ARG A 225 -12.33 6.85 -13.75
C ARG A 225 -12.49 5.34 -13.67
N PHE A 226 -12.45 4.76 -12.46
CA PHE A 226 -12.74 3.33 -12.27
C PHE A 226 -14.16 2.96 -12.68
N GLU A 227 -15.16 3.72 -12.24
CA GLU A 227 -16.56 3.52 -12.62
C GLU A 227 -16.76 3.69 -14.15
N LEU A 228 -16.13 4.70 -14.75
CA LEU A 228 -16.18 4.89 -16.21
C LEU A 228 -15.52 3.71 -16.96
N ALA A 229 -14.40 3.18 -16.45
CA ALA A 229 -13.75 2.01 -17.03
C ALA A 229 -14.63 0.76 -17.02
N GLU A 230 -15.37 0.55 -15.92
CA GLU A 230 -16.33 -0.54 -15.78
C GLU A 230 -17.50 -0.37 -16.77
N LEU A 231 -18.04 0.85 -16.88
CA LEU A 231 -19.10 1.16 -17.84
C LEU A 231 -18.66 0.95 -19.30
N TYR A 232 -17.43 1.33 -19.66
CA TYR A 232 -16.88 1.06 -20.99
C TYR A 232 -16.73 -0.44 -21.28
N ALA A 233 -16.24 -1.21 -20.30
CA ALA A 233 -16.12 -2.65 -20.43
C ALA A 233 -17.48 -3.34 -20.62
N LEU A 234 -18.53 -2.82 -19.97
CA LEU A 234 -19.90 -3.31 -20.11
C LEU A 234 -20.58 -2.88 -21.41
N GLU A 235 -20.35 -1.64 -21.87
CA GLU A 235 -20.95 -1.10 -23.10
C GLU A 235 -20.40 -1.81 -24.35
N LYS A 236 -19.07 -1.97 -24.43
CA LYS A 236 -18.38 -2.62 -25.56
C LYS A 236 -17.22 -3.49 -25.07
N PRO A 237 -17.46 -4.77 -24.74
CA PRO A 237 -16.43 -5.67 -24.21
C PRO A 237 -15.19 -5.84 -25.11
N GLY A 238 -15.33 -5.65 -26.43
CA GLY A 238 -14.23 -5.75 -27.39
C GLY A 238 -13.22 -4.58 -27.35
N ASP A 239 -13.57 -3.43 -26.78
CA ASP A 239 -12.68 -2.26 -26.70
C ASP A 239 -11.96 -2.21 -25.35
N VAL A 240 -11.06 -3.17 -25.15
CA VAL A 240 -10.25 -3.27 -23.92
C VAL A 240 -9.34 -2.05 -23.74
N SER A 241 -8.93 -1.42 -24.86
CA SER A 241 -8.02 -0.29 -24.85
C SER A 241 -8.60 0.93 -24.11
N ARG A 242 -9.88 1.23 -24.35
CA ARG A 242 -10.58 2.36 -23.72
C ARG A 242 -10.77 2.16 -22.22
N SER A 243 -11.16 0.95 -21.80
CA SER A 243 -11.31 0.60 -20.38
C SER A 243 -9.96 0.59 -19.65
N LEU A 244 -8.95 -0.09 -20.21
CA LEU A 244 -7.61 -0.16 -19.62
C LEU A 244 -6.94 1.22 -19.54
N GLY A 245 -7.19 2.09 -20.52
CA GLY A 245 -6.74 3.48 -20.50
C GLY A 245 -7.26 4.25 -19.29
N GLN A 246 -8.55 4.08 -18.94
CA GLN A 246 -9.15 4.69 -17.75
C GLN A 246 -8.66 4.07 -16.45
N VAL A 247 -8.49 2.74 -16.38
CA VAL A 247 -7.89 2.07 -15.22
C VAL A 247 -6.47 2.56 -14.97
N ARG A 248 -5.65 2.68 -16.03
CA ARG A 248 -4.27 3.19 -15.92
C ARG A 248 -4.25 4.62 -15.41
N GLN A 249 -5.13 5.48 -15.91
CA GLN A 249 -5.23 6.86 -15.45
C GLN A 249 -5.73 6.94 -14.00
N ALA A 250 -6.70 6.10 -13.61
CA ALA A 250 -7.18 6.01 -12.23
C ALA A 250 -6.04 5.61 -11.27
N LEU A 251 -5.27 4.57 -11.62
CA LEU A 251 -4.11 4.14 -10.83
C LEU A 251 -3.02 5.22 -10.77
N ALA A 252 -2.76 5.92 -11.88
CA ALA A 252 -1.83 7.04 -11.90
C ALA A 252 -2.28 8.16 -10.96
N THR A 253 -3.57 8.57 -11.00
CA THR A 253 -4.11 9.58 -10.08
C THR A 253 -4.02 9.14 -8.62
N LEU A 254 -4.31 7.87 -8.32
CA LEU A 254 -4.21 7.32 -6.97
C LEU A 254 -2.78 7.32 -6.45
N ALA A 255 -1.79 7.06 -7.32
CA ALA A 255 -0.37 7.03 -6.95
C ALA A 255 0.25 8.43 -6.85
N GLN A 256 -0.19 9.38 -7.66
CA GLN A 256 0.38 10.73 -7.72
C GLN A 256 -0.21 11.65 -6.66
N ASP A 257 -1.49 11.52 -6.34
CA ASP A 257 -2.16 12.39 -5.37
C ASP A 257 -2.04 11.84 -3.95
N ALA A 258 -1.38 12.61 -3.07
CA ALA A 258 -1.14 12.23 -1.67
C ALA A 258 -2.43 11.93 -0.90
N ARG A 259 -3.56 12.56 -1.25
CA ARG A 259 -4.86 12.35 -0.59
C ARG A 259 -5.36 10.92 -0.76
N TYR A 260 -5.09 10.30 -1.90
CA TYR A 260 -5.50 8.92 -2.21
C TYR A 260 -4.37 7.90 -1.93
N ARG A 261 -3.10 8.27 -2.17
CA ARG A 261 -1.94 7.40 -1.91
C ARG A 261 -1.81 7.04 -0.43
N ARG A 262 -2.01 8.00 0.49
CA ARG A 262 -1.74 7.81 1.92
C ARG A 262 -2.66 6.79 2.60
N PRO A 263 -4.00 6.82 2.42
CA PRO A 263 -4.88 5.75 2.90
C PRO A 263 -4.50 4.37 2.35
N ALA A 264 -4.14 4.28 1.06
CA ALA A 264 -3.72 3.01 0.46
C ALA A 264 -2.43 2.46 1.10
N LEU A 265 -1.45 3.32 1.41
CA LEU A 265 -0.25 2.94 2.14
C LEU A 265 -0.56 2.53 3.59
N ALA A 266 -1.51 3.20 4.25
CA ALA A 266 -1.95 2.85 5.60
C ALA A 266 -2.58 1.45 5.64
N ASP A 267 -3.46 1.14 4.68
CA ASP A 267 -4.10 -0.17 4.56
C ASP A 267 -3.06 -1.27 4.28
N LEU A 268 -2.16 -1.05 3.32
CA LEU A 268 -1.11 -2.02 3.00
C LEU A 268 -0.18 -2.26 4.21
N GLY A 269 0.26 -1.21 4.88
CA GLY A 269 1.09 -1.31 6.07
C GLY A 269 0.38 -2.05 7.20
N ALA A 270 -0.91 -1.78 7.42
CA ALA A 270 -1.69 -2.44 8.44
C ALA A 270 -1.90 -3.94 8.12
N LEU A 271 -2.10 -4.31 6.85
CA LEU A 271 -2.12 -5.72 6.42
C LEU A 271 -0.81 -6.44 6.75
N VAL A 272 0.34 -5.79 6.50
CA VAL A 272 1.67 -6.35 6.85
C VAL A 272 1.79 -6.55 8.36
N LEU A 273 1.43 -5.56 9.17
CA LEU A 273 1.50 -5.64 10.63
C LEU A 273 0.58 -6.73 11.20
N LEU A 274 -0.66 -6.82 10.70
CA LEU A 274 -1.62 -7.86 11.10
C LEU A 274 -1.13 -9.26 10.70
N ALA A 275 -0.63 -9.43 9.47
CA ALA A 275 -0.07 -10.68 9.00
C ALA A 275 1.13 -11.12 9.83
N TRP A 276 2.02 -10.17 10.19
CA TRP A 276 3.14 -10.44 11.09
C TRP A 276 2.67 -10.91 12.47
N GLY A 277 1.75 -10.17 13.09
CA GLY A 277 1.20 -10.51 14.41
C GLY A 277 0.52 -11.88 14.42
N ALA A 278 -0.30 -12.17 13.40
CA ALA A 278 -0.96 -13.48 13.24
C ALA A 278 0.06 -14.61 13.03
N THR A 279 1.10 -14.38 12.21
CA THR A 279 2.18 -15.36 11.97
C THR A 279 2.94 -15.65 13.26
N ALA A 280 3.25 -14.62 14.04
CA ALA A 280 3.96 -14.76 15.31
C ALA A 280 3.15 -15.59 16.32
N VAL A 281 1.86 -15.25 16.52
CA VAL A 281 0.97 -16.00 17.42
C VAL A 281 0.84 -17.46 16.98
N LEU A 282 0.61 -17.69 15.70
CA LEU A 282 0.43 -19.03 15.14
C LEU A 282 1.67 -19.89 15.32
N LEU A 283 2.83 -19.41 14.87
CA LEU A 283 4.05 -20.22 14.84
C LEU A 283 4.64 -20.39 16.23
N MET A 284 4.53 -19.38 17.09
CA MET A 284 4.89 -19.51 18.50
C MET A 284 3.97 -20.52 19.20
N GLY A 285 2.66 -20.51 18.91
CA GLY A 285 1.71 -21.55 19.30
C GLY A 285 2.15 -22.95 18.90
N LEU A 286 2.54 -23.13 17.65
CA LEU A 286 3.01 -24.42 17.13
C LEU A 286 4.32 -24.87 17.79
N PHE A 287 5.29 -23.96 17.96
CA PHE A 287 6.54 -24.26 18.67
C PHE A 287 6.28 -24.68 20.11
N PHE A 288 5.41 -23.94 20.80
CA PHE A 288 5.03 -24.22 22.17
C PHE A 288 4.36 -25.58 22.30
N LEU A 289 3.28 -25.84 21.55
CA LEU A 289 2.53 -27.11 21.60
C LEU A 289 3.43 -28.32 21.31
N ARG A 290 4.37 -28.19 20.35
CA ARG A 290 5.28 -29.30 19.98
C ARG A 290 6.33 -29.59 21.06
N LYS A 291 6.70 -28.61 21.88
CA LYS A 291 7.86 -28.69 22.79
C LYS A 291 7.51 -28.62 24.27
N VAL A 292 6.32 -28.16 24.63
CA VAL A 292 5.88 -27.96 26.03
C VAL A 292 5.98 -29.25 26.86
N ARG A 293 5.73 -30.42 26.26
CA ARG A 293 5.86 -31.71 26.96
C ARG A 293 7.27 -31.98 27.50
N TYR A 294 8.32 -31.49 26.83
CA TYR A 294 9.70 -31.67 27.29
C TYR A 294 10.05 -30.68 28.40
N ALA A 295 9.53 -29.45 28.30
CA ALA A 295 9.61 -28.46 29.37
C ALA A 295 8.94 -28.96 30.65
N LEU A 296 7.72 -29.51 30.53
CA LEU A 296 6.98 -30.09 31.66
C LEU A 296 7.68 -31.33 32.25
N HIS A 297 8.33 -32.14 31.41
CA HIS A 297 9.17 -33.25 31.86
C HIS A 297 10.33 -32.77 32.74
N ASP A 298 11.08 -31.76 32.30
CA ASP A 298 12.20 -31.24 33.09
C ASP A 298 11.75 -30.42 34.31
N PHE A 299 10.59 -29.76 34.22
CA PHE A 299 9.96 -29.06 35.34
C PHE A 299 9.64 -30.00 36.50
N HIS A 300 9.21 -31.23 36.23
CA HIS A 300 8.97 -32.24 37.26
C HIS A 300 10.24 -32.54 38.07
N HIS A 301 11.42 -32.49 37.47
CA HIS A 301 12.69 -32.70 38.17
C HIS A 301 13.16 -31.51 39.02
N LEU A 302 12.53 -30.34 38.89
CA LEU A 302 12.79 -29.19 39.76
C LEU A 302 12.02 -29.29 41.08
N LEU A 303 10.99 -30.14 41.14
CA LEU A 303 10.15 -30.31 42.32
C LEU A 303 10.66 -31.46 43.21
N PRO A 304 10.43 -31.41 44.54
CA PRO A 304 10.76 -32.51 45.44
C PRO A 304 10.11 -33.83 45.00
N ARG A 305 10.75 -34.97 45.31
CA ARG A 305 10.28 -36.31 44.94
C ARG A 305 8.88 -36.69 45.47
N VAL A 306 8.33 -35.89 46.37
CA VAL A 306 6.99 -36.04 46.95
C VAL A 306 5.89 -35.75 45.93
N PHE A 307 6.15 -34.93 44.91
CA PHE A 307 5.16 -34.59 43.90
C PHE A 307 5.03 -35.70 42.85
N SER A 308 3.80 -36.15 42.61
CA SER A 308 3.49 -37.02 41.48
C SER A 308 3.66 -36.27 40.14
N ARG A 309 3.93 -37.01 39.06
CA ARG A 309 4.05 -36.45 37.71
C ARG A 309 2.80 -35.67 37.27
N TRP A 310 1.62 -36.12 37.69
CA TRP A 310 0.36 -35.43 37.39
C TRP A 310 0.24 -34.10 38.14
N GLN A 311 0.59 -34.04 39.43
CA GLN A 311 0.58 -32.77 40.19
C GLN A 311 1.56 -31.75 39.61
N SER A 312 2.77 -32.17 39.24
CA SER A 312 3.75 -31.29 38.57
C SER A 312 3.25 -30.79 37.21
N LEU A 313 2.56 -31.65 36.46
CA LEU A 313 1.95 -31.29 35.18
C LEU A 313 0.87 -30.21 35.36
N VAL A 314 -0.06 -30.43 36.29
CA VAL A 314 -1.15 -29.48 36.58
C VAL A 314 -0.58 -28.14 37.04
N LEU A 315 0.39 -28.15 37.96
CA LEU A 315 1.05 -26.93 38.42
C LEU A 315 1.77 -26.20 37.27
N GLY A 316 2.50 -26.92 36.43
CA GLY A 316 3.18 -26.35 35.27
C GLY A 316 2.19 -25.70 34.29
N LEU A 317 1.09 -26.38 33.97
CA LEU A 317 0.04 -25.83 33.11
C LEU A 317 -0.64 -24.59 33.72
N LEU A 318 -0.90 -24.61 35.04
CA LEU A 318 -1.47 -23.47 35.75
C LEU A 318 -0.55 -22.25 35.68
N LEU A 319 0.75 -22.42 35.93
CA LEU A 319 1.75 -21.35 35.81
C LEU A 319 1.84 -20.80 34.38
N LEU A 320 1.80 -21.67 33.36
CA LEU A 320 1.83 -21.25 31.95
C LEU A 320 0.56 -20.51 31.52
N SER A 321 -0.58 -20.84 32.12
CA SER A 321 -1.86 -20.17 31.85
C SER A 321 -1.99 -18.80 32.52
N LEU A 322 -1.13 -18.51 33.51
CA LEU A 322 -1.24 -17.33 34.36
C LEU A 322 -1.21 -16.01 33.58
N SER A 323 -0.36 -15.92 32.53
CA SER A 323 -0.30 -14.73 31.67
C SER A 323 -1.63 -14.41 31.00
N TRP A 324 -2.45 -15.43 30.74
CA TRP A 324 -3.75 -15.27 30.10
C TRP A 324 -4.87 -15.04 31.11
N VAL A 325 -4.84 -15.73 32.24
CA VAL A 325 -5.80 -15.53 33.35
C VAL A 325 -5.70 -14.11 33.93
N LEU A 326 -4.49 -13.59 34.09
CA LEU A 326 -4.26 -12.24 34.62
C LEU A 326 -4.44 -11.14 33.56
N GLY A 327 -4.73 -11.49 32.31
CA GLY A 327 -4.93 -10.52 31.24
C GLY A 327 -3.70 -9.67 30.93
N LEU A 328 -2.49 -10.22 31.08
CA LEU A 328 -1.22 -9.51 30.85
C LEU A 328 -0.97 -9.15 29.37
N GLY A 329 -1.88 -9.51 28.47
CA GLY A 329 -1.80 -9.22 27.04
C GLY A 329 -1.13 -10.33 26.23
N VAL A 330 -1.09 -10.12 24.91
CA VAL A 330 -0.61 -11.13 23.95
C VAL A 330 0.92 -11.27 24.04
N LEU A 331 1.66 -10.18 24.20
CA LEU A 331 3.12 -10.22 24.12
C LEU A 331 3.76 -10.95 25.32
N PRO A 332 3.33 -10.72 26.58
CA PRO A 332 3.85 -11.50 27.71
C PRO A 332 3.52 -12.99 27.59
N ALA A 333 2.35 -13.35 27.04
CA ALA A 333 2.03 -14.75 26.75
C ALA A 333 3.01 -15.37 25.73
N LEU A 334 3.31 -14.66 24.64
CA LEU A 334 4.31 -15.12 23.66
C LEU A 334 5.72 -15.24 24.26
N LEU A 335 6.12 -14.30 25.12
CA LEU A 335 7.41 -14.32 25.82
C LEU A 335 7.49 -15.49 26.80
N VAL A 336 6.44 -15.78 27.57
CA VAL A 336 6.39 -16.94 28.48
C VAL A 336 6.43 -18.24 27.68
N MET A 337 5.70 -18.33 26.58
CA MET A 337 5.78 -19.48 25.68
C MET A 337 7.21 -19.66 25.17
N LEU A 338 7.87 -18.58 24.72
CA LEU A 338 9.24 -18.62 24.21
C LEU A 338 10.22 -19.04 25.31
N ALA A 339 10.14 -18.44 26.49
CA ALA A 339 10.97 -18.80 27.65
C ALA A 339 10.86 -20.28 27.98
N THR A 340 9.64 -20.82 27.97
CA THR A 340 9.34 -22.21 28.31
C THR A 340 9.99 -23.19 27.33
N VAL A 341 9.90 -22.92 26.02
CA VAL A 341 10.36 -23.88 25.01
C VAL A 341 11.74 -23.59 24.44
N SER A 342 12.35 -22.45 24.72
CA SER A 342 13.62 -22.02 24.13
C SER A 342 14.73 -23.07 24.26
N LEU A 343 14.85 -23.74 25.40
CA LEU A 343 15.85 -24.81 25.63
C LEU A 343 15.67 -26.03 24.72
N TYR A 344 14.48 -26.23 24.15
CA TYR A 344 14.09 -27.41 23.36
C TYR A 344 13.95 -27.14 21.86
N LEU A 345 14.09 -25.88 21.45
CA LEU A 345 14.02 -25.44 20.06
C LEU A 345 15.37 -25.57 19.35
N SER A 346 15.34 -25.93 18.07
CA SER A 346 16.54 -25.92 17.24
C SER A 346 17.08 -24.50 17.06
N ARG A 347 18.35 -24.36 16.67
CA ARG A 347 18.95 -23.02 16.42
C ARG A 347 18.12 -22.18 15.45
N ARG A 348 17.64 -22.80 14.36
CA ARG A 348 16.80 -22.13 13.35
C ARG A 348 15.43 -21.75 13.90
N GLU A 349 14.82 -22.62 14.71
CA GLU A 349 13.52 -22.35 15.34
C GLU A 349 13.59 -21.22 16.34
N ARG A 350 14.67 -21.15 17.13
CA ARG A 350 14.91 -20.06 18.09
C ARG A 350 15.04 -18.71 17.39
N VAL A 351 15.81 -18.64 16.31
CA VAL A 351 15.96 -17.40 15.53
C VAL A 351 14.61 -16.96 14.96
N VAL A 352 13.85 -17.88 14.35
CA VAL A 352 12.52 -17.55 13.80
C VAL A 352 11.56 -17.09 14.91
N ALA A 353 11.51 -17.79 16.04
CA ALA A 353 10.66 -17.40 17.17
C ALA A 353 11.06 -16.03 17.75
N ALA A 354 12.37 -15.78 17.92
CA ALA A 354 12.90 -14.51 18.39
C ALA A 354 12.51 -13.36 17.46
N VAL A 355 12.72 -13.52 16.15
CA VAL A 355 12.37 -12.50 15.15
C VAL A 355 10.87 -12.20 15.19
N LEU A 356 10.02 -13.22 15.17
CA LEU A 356 8.58 -13.05 15.20
C LEU A 356 8.09 -12.34 16.47
N VAL A 357 8.52 -12.80 17.64
CA VAL A 357 8.11 -12.23 18.94
C VAL A 357 8.69 -10.82 19.13
N ALA A 358 9.95 -10.58 18.74
CA ALA A 358 10.54 -9.24 18.77
C ALA A 358 9.80 -8.27 17.86
N GLY A 359 9.40 -8.71 16.66
CA GLY A 359 8.55 -7.91 15.77
C GLY A 359 7.19 -7.58 16.39
N VAL A 360 6.57 -8.50 17.16
CA VAL A 360 5.37 -8.19 17.96
C VAL A 360 5.65 -7.17 19.05
N GLY A 361 6.84 -7.17 19.66
CA GLY A 361 7.26 -6.10 20.57
C GLY A 361 7.39 -4.73 19.90
N LEU A 362 7.78 -4.68 18.62
CA LEU A 362 7.92 -3.44 17.85
C LEU A 362 6.63 -2.99 17.15
N LEU A 363 5.59 -3.84 17.11
CA LEU A 363 4.32 -3.57 16.44
C LEU A 363 3.64 -2.26 16.88
N PRO A 364 3.59 -1.87 18.18
CA PRO A 364 3.00 -0.60 18.58
C PRO A 364 3.69 0.62 17.97
N LEU A 365 5.02 0.64 17.97
CA LEU A 365 5.80 1.71 17.33
C LEU A 365 5.56 1.71 15.82
N ALA A 366 5.63 0.53 15.18
CA ALA A 366 5.44 0.44 13.74
C ALA A 366 4.03 0.92 13.33
N ALA A 367 2.99 0.55 14.08
CA ALA A 367 1.62 1.00 13.85
C ALA A 367 1.45 2.51 14.09
N GLY A 368 2.03 3.05 15.17
CA GLY A 368 2.01 4.49 15.45
C GLY A 368 2.76 5.30 14.40
N GLN A 369 3.91 4.80 13.94
CA GLN A 369 4.69 5.41 12.86
C GLN A 369 3.95 5.38 11.53
N LEU A 370 3.33 4.26 11.19
CA LEU A 370 2.50 4.12 10.00
C LEU A 370 1.37 5.16 10.02
N ALA A 371 0.60 5.23 11.10
CA ALA A 371 -0.47 6.21 11.25
C ALA A 371 0.03 7.66 11.20
N ARG A 372 1.22 7.95 11.75
CA ARG A 372 1.84 9.27 11.69
C ARG A 372 2.18 9.69 10.26
N VAL A 373 2.79 8.82 9.46
CA VAL A 373 3.24 9.18 8.10
C VAL A 373 2.10 9.15 7.08
N THR A 374 1.01 8.44 7.35
CA THR A 374 -0.15 8.35 6.47
C THR A 374 -1.31 9.28 6.87
N ALA A 375 -1.21 9.99 7.99
CA ALA A 375 -2.22 10.98 8.38
C ALA A 375 -2.31 12.10 7.34
N PHE A 376 -3.54 12.52 7.04
CA PHE A 376 -3.81 13.63 6.12
C PHE A 376 -5.17 14.26 6.42
N ALA A 377 -6.21 13.44 6.53
CA ALA A 377 -7.55 13.91 6.85
C ALA A 377 -7.57 14.62 8.21
N GLY A 378 -8.20 15.80 8.27
CA GLY A 378 -8.31 16.63 9.47
C GLY A 378 -7.02 17.38 9.85
N THR A 379 -6.00 17.38 9.00
CA THR A 379 -4.77 18.17 9.21
C THR A 379 -4.82 19.49 8.42
N PRO A 380 -4.02 20.50 8.80
CA PRO A 380 -3.93 21.76 8.02
C PRO A 380 -3.50 21.55 6.55
N ALA A 381 -2.79 20.47 6.24
CA ALA A 381 -2.47 20.08 4.86
C ALA A 381 -3.71 19.78 4.01
N GLU A 382 -4.74 19.15 4.59
CA GLU A 382 -6.00 18.91 3.88
C GLU A 382 -6.71 20.23 3.57
N ASP A 383 -6.70 21.18 4.52
CA ASP A 383 -7.33 22.49 4.31
C ASP A 383 -6.67 23.26 3.17
N VAL A 384 -5.32 23.28 3.12
CA VAL A 384 -4.56 23.86 2.00
C VAL A 384 -4.91 23.16 0.68
N TYR A 385 -4.93 21.83 0.68
CA TYR A 385 -5.25 21.04 -0.52
C TYR A 385 -6.65 21.36 -1.06
N LEU A 386 -7.65 21.47 -0.18
CA LEU A 386 -9.03 21.79 -0.55
C LEU A 386 -9.15 23.21 -1.10
N LEU A 387 -8.51 24.18 -0.45
CA LEU A 387 -8.50 25.59 -0.86
C LEU A 387 -7.82 25.80 -2.22
N GLU A 388 -6.68 25.14 -2.47
CA GLU A 388 -5.99 25.21 -3.76
C GLU A 388 -6.84 24.65 -4.91
N ARG A 389 -7.59 23.57 -4.67
CA ARG A 389 -8.48 22.97 -5.69
C ARG A 389 -9.79 23.72 -5.91
N GLY A 390 -10.29 24.44 -4.91
CA GLY A 390 -11.41 25.39 -5.06
C GLY A 390 -12.80 24.76 -5.28
N GLY A 391 -12.98 23.48 -4.94
CA GLY A 391 -14.28 22.81 -5.00
C GLY A 391 -15.21 23.10 -3.80
N LEU A 392 -16.42 22.52 -3.79
CA LEU A 392 -17.46 22.72 -2.75
C LEU A 392 -17.02 22.41 -1.30
N SER A 393 -15.98 21.62 -1.09
CA SER A 393 -15.47 21.33 0.27
C SER A 393 -14.50 22.39 0.79
N ALA A 394 -14.20 23.43 0.00
CA ALA A 394 -13.21 24.45 0.34
C ALA A 394 -13.75 25.52 1.32
N GLU A 395 -15.06 25.77 1.40
CA GLU A 395 -15.61 26.75 2.36
C GLU A 395 -15.42 26.30 3.81
N GLU A 396 -15.60 25.01 4.11
CA GLU A 396 -15.31 24.49 5.45
C GLU A 396 -13.81 24.60 5.80
N ALA A 397 -12.93 24.37 4.82
CA ALA A 397 -11.49 24.57 4.98
C ALA A 397 -11.15 26.05 5.21
N ARG A 398 -11.82 26.96 4.49
CA ARG A 398 -11.70 28.42 4.68
C ARG A 398 -12.06 28.82 6.11
N ALA A 399 -13.18 28.35 6.63
CA ALA A 399 -13.58 28.63 8.01
C ALA A 399 -12.55 28.16 9.04
N ARG A 400 -11.97 26.95 8.84
CA ARG A 400 -10.91 26.43 9.72
C ARG A 400 -9.61 27.22 9.64
N VAL A 401 -9.21 27.66 8.45
CA VAL A 401 -8.02 28.51 8.28
C VAL A 401 -8.22 29.88 8.92
N LEU A 402 -9.39 30.51 8.73
CA LEU A 402 -9.74 31.79 9.36
C LEU A 402 -9.66 31.69 10.89
N ALA A 403 -10.23 30.64 11.49
CA ALA A 403 -10.12 30.39 12.93
C ALA A 403 -8.65 30.26 13.40
N ARG A 404 -7.79 29.63 12.59
CA ARG A 404 -6.34 29.54 12.89
C ARG A 404 -5.60 30.86 12.69
N MET A 405 -6.06 31.73 11.80
CA MET A 405 -5.52 33.09 11.66
C MET A 405 -5.87 33.94 12.88
N GLU A 406 -7.11 33.85 13.37
CA GLU A 406 -7.55 34.52 14.60
C GLU A 406 -6.72 34.07 15.82
N SER A 407 -6.43 32.77 15.94
CA SER A 407 -5.55 32.23 16.99
C SER A 407 -4.05 32.40 16.70
N ARG A 408 -3.66 33.11 15.63
CA ARG A 408 -2.27 33.34 15.21
C ARG A 408 -1.43 32.07 15.03
N SER A 409 -2.08 30.96 14.65
CA SER A 409 -1.44 29.66 14.42
C SER A 409 -1.45 29.22 12.95
N ALA A 410 -2.05 30.02 12.06
CA ALA A 410 -2.07 29.73 10.62
C ALA A 410 -0.68 29.87 9.99
N THR A 411 -0.35 28.93 9.10
CA THR A 411 0.93 28.90 8.38
C THR A 411 0.85 29.66 7.05
N PHE A 412 2.01 29.95 6.44
CA PHE A 412 2.08 30.65 5.16
C PHE A 412 1.25 29.99 4.05
N ALA A 413 1.35 28.67 3.89
CA ALA A 413 0.62 27.94 2.85
C ALA A 413 -0.90 28.05 3.05
N GLU A 414 -1.37 27.99 4.29
CA GLU A 414 -2.80 28.16 4.61
C GLU A 414 -3.32 29.54 4.23
N VAL A 415 -2.63 30.59 4.66
CA VAL A 415 -3.05 31.97 4.40
C VAL A 415 -2.98 32.28 2.90
N LEU A 416 -1.95 31.80 2.21
CA LEU A 416 -1.81 31.97 0.76
C LEU A 416 -2.92 31.25 -0.02
N SER A 417 -3.25 30.01 0.35
CA SER A 417 -4.31 29.25 -0.31
C SER A 417 -5.70 29.80 -0.01
N LEU A 418 -5.93 30.33 1.19
CA LEU A 418 -7.14 31.07 1.53
C LEU A 418 -7.30 32.31 0.65
N ALA A 419 -6.28 33.17 0.60
CA ALA A 419 -6.33 34.40 -0.21
C ALA A 419 -6.54 34.09 -1.70
N TYR A 420 -5.91 33.03 -2.20
CA TYR A 420 -6.11 32.56 -3.57
C TYR A 420 -7.53 32.05 -3.82
N PHE A 421 -8.08 31.26 -2.89
CA PHE A 421 -9.47 30.79 -2.96
C PHE A 421 -10.47 31.96 -3.01
N GLU A 422 -10.30 32.96 -2.14
CA GLU A 422 -11.14 34.15 -2.08
C GLU A 422 -11.04 35.02 -3.34
N SER A 423 -9.82 35.21 -3.86
CA SER A 423 -9.57 35.95 -5.10
C SER A 423 -10.30 35.34 -6.29
N ARG A 424 -10.26 34.01 -6.42
CA ARG A 424 -10.97 33.28 -7.49
C ARG A 424 -12.48 33.42 -7.43
N ARG A 425 -13.04 33.73 -6.25
CA ARG A 425 -14.47 33.94 -6.00
C ARG A 425 -14.88 35.41 -5.95
N GLY A 426 -13.97 36.32 -6.30
CA GLY A 426 -14.24 37.75 -6.33
C GLY A 426 -14.41 38.41 -4.97
N LEU A 427 -14.01 37.75 -3.88
CA LEU A 427 -13.85 38.33 -2.55
C LEU A 427 -12.52 39.09 -2.49
N LEU A 428 -12.40 40.13 -3.33
CA LEU A 428 -11.13 40.76 -3.66
C LEU A 428 -10.51 41.55 -2.50
N GLU A 429 -11.34 42.17 -1.66
CA GLU A 429 -10.88 42.96 -0.51
C GLU A 429 -10.36 42.05 0.62
N GLU A 430 -11.10 40.96 0.90
CA GLU A 430 -10.68 39.91 1.83
C GLU A 430 -9.39 39.25 1.33
N ALA A 431 -9.36 38.87 0.05
CA ALA A 431 -8.17 38.31 -0.57
C ALA A 431 -6.98 39.25 -0.47
N GLY A 432 -7.16 40.55 -0.75
CA GLY A 432 -6.10 41.55 -0.63
C GLY A 432 -5.57 41.66 0.80
N THR A 433 -6.45 41.58 1.80
CA THR A 433 -6.07 41.56 3.23
C THR A 433 -5.26 40.31 3.56
N HIS A 434 -5.72 39.13 3.13
CA HIS A 434 -5.02 37.88 3.40
C HIS A 434 -3.72 37.72 2.60
N PHE A 435 -3.60 38.29 1.39
CA PHE A 435 -2.34 38.36 0.66
C PHE A 435 -1.31 39.25 1.35
N LYS A 436 -1.74 40.36 1.96
CA LYS A 436 -0.86 41.18 2.83
C LYS A 436 -0.42 40.39 4.06
N ALA A 437 -1.32 39.62 4.68
CA ALA A 437 -0.97 38.74 5.79
C ALA A 437 0.03 37.63 5.37
N ALA A 438 -0.18 37.00 4.21
CA ALA A 438 0.76 36.01 3.67
C ALA A 438 2.13 36.64 3.33
N SER A 439 2.15 37.87 2.81
CA SER A 439 3.38 38.64 2.58
C SER A 439 4.16 38.93 3.85
N ALA A 440 3.48 39.13 4.98
CA ALA A 440 4.12 39.30 6.28
C ALA A 440 4.80 38.00 6.79
N LEU A 441 4.30 36.83 6.37
CA LEU A 441 4.90 35.53 6.69
C LEU A 441 6.06 35.18 5.75
N LYS A 442 5.93 35.45 4.45
CA LYS A 442 6.96 35.20 3.43
C LYS A 442 6.84 36.17 2.26
N SER A 443 7.63 37.23 2.27
CA SER A 443 7.50 38.37 1.33
C SER A 443 8.04 38.12 -0.08
N SER A 444 8.99 37.20 -0.26
CA SER A 444 9.68 36.98 -1.54
C SER A 444 9.15 35.79 -2.34
N ASP A 445 8.08 35.10 -1.92
CA ASP A 445 7.57 33.94 -2.67
C ASP A 445 6.95 34.39 -4.00
N ALA A 446 7.51 33.92 -5.12
CA ALA A 446 7.09 34.34 -6.46
C ALA A 446 5.61 34.00 -6.75
N ARG A 447 5.08 32.91 -6.18
CA ARG A 447 3.68 32.50 -6.39
C ARG A 447 2.73 33.41 -5.63
N LEU A 448 3.08 33.78 -4.41
CA LEU A 448 2.39 34.81 -3.64
C LEU A 448 2.34 36.13 -4.42
N LEU A 449 3.51 36.65 -4.81
CA LEU A 449 3.61 37.94 -5.50
C LEU A 449 2.78 37.94 -6.80
N THR A 450 2.82 36.85 -7.56
CA THR A 450 2.01 36.67 -8.77
C THR A 450 0.50 36.67 -8.46
N ARG A 451 0.04 35.88 -7.50
CA ARG A 451 -1.40 35.80 -7.15
C ARG A 451 -1.93 37.08 -6.52
N PHE A 452 -1.11 37.76 -5.72
CA PHE A 452 -1.46 39.05 -5.16
C PHE A 452 -1.55 40.11 -6.26
N GLY A 453 -0.60 40.12 -7.20
CA GLY A 453 -0.67 40.93 -8.41
C GLY A 453 -1.96 40.70 -9.20
N ASN A 454 -2.38 39.45 -9.38
CA ASN A 454 -3.65 39.13 -10.06
C ASN A 454 -4.84 39.80 -9.36
N THR A 455 -4.86 39.78 -8.02
CA THR A 455 -5.92 40.40 -7.23
C THR A 455 -5.90 41.93 -7.35
N LEU A 456 -4.72 42.55 -7.39
CA LEU A 456 -4.58 43.99 -7.63
C LEU A 456 -5.11 44.40 -9.02
N VAL A 457 -4.90 43.58 -10.05
CA VAL A 457 -5.48 43.83 -11.39
C VAL A 457 -7.01 43.90 -11.31
N ALA A 458 -7.64 42.99 -10.58
CA ALA A 458 -9.10 42.98 -10.41
C ALA A 458 -9.62 44.14 -9.54
N LEU A 459 -8.78 44.64 -8.61
CA LEU A 459 -9.05 45.86 -7.83
C LEU A 459 -8.77 47.16 -8.62
N GLY A 460 -8.23 47.07 -9.85
CA GLY A 460 -7.93 48.21 -10.71
C GLY A 460 -6.52 48.80 -10.56
N ASP A 461 -5.68 48.25 -9.68
CA ASP A 461 -4.29 48.67 -9.50
C ASP A 461 -3.33 47.89 -10.42
N ALA A 462 -3.33 48.28 -11.69
CA ALA A 462 -2.47 47.68 -12.71
C ALA A 462 -0.98 47.98 -12.50
N GLU A 463 -0.64 49.13 -11.90
CA GLU A 463 0.76 49.51 -11.66
C GLU A 463 1.37 48.71 -10.51
N GLY A 464 0.66 48.60 -9.39
CA GLY A 464 1.04 47.74 -8.28
C GLY A 464 1.18 46.28 -8.71
N ALA A 465 0.24 45.78 -9.52
CA ALA A 465 0.33 44.44 -10.10
C ALA A 465 1.61 44.25 -10.94
N ALA A 466 1.93 45.19 -11.84
CA ALA A 466 3.11 45.12 -12.67
C ALA A 466 4.41 45.09 -11.85
N LEU A 467 4.48 45.87 -10.75
CA LEU A 467 5.60 45.83 -9.82
C LEU A 467 5.74 44.46 -9.15
N LEU A 468 4.65 43.87 -8.68
CA LEU A 468 4.65 42.54 -8.07
C LEU A 468 5.08 41.45 -9.06
N TYR A 469 4.66 41.49 -10.33
CA TYR A 469 5.12 40.52 -11.33
C TYR A 469 6.61 40.66 -11.64
N VAL A 470 7.14 41.88 -11.71
CA VAL A 470 8.59 42.10 -11.88
C VAL A 470 9.35 41.55 -10.67
N GLN A 471 8.86 41.76 -9.45
CA GLN A 471 9.47 41.18 -8.25
C GLN A 471 9.39 39.64 -8.26
N ALA A 472 8.25 39.07 -8.65
CA ALA A 472 8.07 37.63 -8.77
C ALA A 472 9.03 37.01 -9.80
N SER A 473 9.17 37.66 -10.96
CA SER A 473 10.10 37.23 -12.04
C SER A 473 11.57 37.28 -11.60
N ARG A 474 11.93 38.22 -10.72
CA ARG A 474 13.28 38.27 -10.13
C ARG A 474 13.50 37.19 -9.08
N SER A 475 12.46 36.85 -8.31
CA SER A 475 12.52 35.84 -7.26
C SER A 475 12.58 34.42 -7.82
N ALA A 476 11.81 34.14 -8.88
CA ALA A 476 11.82 32.88 -9.60
C ALA A 476 11.84 33.15 -11.13
N PRO A 477 13.03 33.31 -11.74
CA PRO A 477 13.18 33.58 -13.17
C PRO A 477 12.70 32.44 -14.09
N ASP A 478 12.54 31.24 -13.54
CA ASP A 478 12.04 30.04 -14.21
C ASP A 478 10.49 29.95 -14.22
N LEU A 479 9.80 30.84 -13.50
CA LEU A 479 8.35 30.84 -13.42
C LEU A 479 7.74 31.64 -14.57
N ALA A 480 7.06 30.96 -15.51
CA ALA A 480 6.43 31.60 -16.67
C ALA A 480 5.27 32.56 -16.30
N ALA A 481 4.54 32.26 -15.23
CA ALA A 481 3.31 32.97 -14.86
C ALA A 481 3.48 34.50 -14.63
N PRO A 482 4.47 34.98 -13.85
CA PRO A 482 4.79 36.40 -13.74
C PRO A 482 4.99 37.11 -15.09
N HIS A 483 5.75 36.51 -16.00
CA HIS A 483 6.06 37.07 -17.31
C HIS A 483 4.80 37.18 -18.18
N TYR A 484 3.98 36.12 -18.20
CA TYR A 484 2.71 36.11 -18.91
C TYR A 484 1.75 37.17 -18.38
N ASN A 485 1.59 37.24 -17.05
CA ASN A 485 0.66 38.18 -16.42
C ASN A 485 1.12 39.64 -16.60
N LEU A 486 2.44 39.89 -16.56
CA LEU A 486 3.00 41.20 -16.86
C LEU A 486 2.69 41.61 -18.30
N ALA A 487 2.89 40.72 -19.27
CA ALA A 487 2.58 41.00 -20.67
C ALA A 487 1.09 41.35 -20.87
N GLN A 488 0.19 40.62 -20.20
CA GLN A 488 -1.25 40.88 -20.25
C GLN A 488 -1.63 42.26 -19.68
N VAL A 489 -1.10 42.60 -18.50
CA VAL A 489 -1.39 43.87 -17.84
C VAL A 489 -0.81 45.04 -18.61
N VAL A 490 0.43 44.94 -19.08
CA VAL A 490 1.10 46.00 -19.85
C VAL A 490 0.39 46.24 -21.18
N ARG A 491 0.04 45.19 -21.92
CA ARG A 491 -0.72 45.31 -23.17
C ARG A 491 -2.08 45.99 -22.95
N ARG A 492 -2.77 45.68 -21.86
CA ARG A 492 -4.04 46.31 -21.51
C ARG A 492 -3.84 47.79 -21.15
N ARG A 493 -2.78 48.14 -20.42
CA ARG A 493 -2.42 49.53 -20.08
C ARG A 493 -2.05 50.35 -21.32
N ALA A 494 -1.34 49.76 -22.29
CA ALA A 494 -0.92 50.46 -23.50
C ALA A 494 -2.10 51.09 -24.25
N LYS A 495 -3.29 50.47 -24.22
CA LYS A 495 -4.52 51.00 -24.82
C LYS A 495 -4.99 52.35 -24.23
N THR A 496 -4.53 52.73 -23.04
CA THR A 496 -4.90 53.99 -22.36
C THR A 496 -3.79 55.04 -22.36
N LEU A 497 -2.61 54.71 -22.90
CA LEU A 497 -1.45 55.61 -22.89
C LEU A 497 -1.43 56.51 -24.13
N PRO A 498 -0.74 57.68 -24.06
CA PRO A 498 -0.52 58.52 -25.23
C PRO A 498 0.40 57.81 -26.24
N ASP A 499 0.24 58.12 -27.53
CA ASP A 499 0.96 57.48 -28.65
C ASP A 499 2.49 57.41 -28.48
N SER A 500 3.07 58.40 -27.79
CA SER A 500 4.51 58.47 -27.49
C SER A 500 5.02 57.35 -26.57
N GLU A 501 4.14 56.75 -25.77
CA GLU A 501 4.47 55.70 -24.78
C GLU A 501 3.94 54.32 -25.16
N VAL A 502 2.94 54.26 -26.05
CA VAL A 502 2.33 53.00 -26.52
C VAL A 502 3.38 52.03 -27.06
N GLY A 503 4.30 52.50 -27.92
CA GLY A 503 5.33 51.64 -28.52
C GLY A 503 6.21 50.95 -27.48
N LYS A 504 6.69 51.71 -26.48
CA LYS A 504 7.55 51.18 -25.41
C LYS A 504 6.83 50.12 -24.56
N GLU A 505 5.57 50.35 -24.23
CA GLU A 505 4.80 49.37 -23.45
C GLU A 505 4.42 48.14 -24.29
N LEU A 506 4.14 48.28 -25.57
CA LEU A 506 3.94 47.14 -26.46
C LEU A 506 5.22 46.30 -26.62
N ASP A 507 6.39 46.93 -26.76
CA ASP A 507 7.69 46.24 -26.79
C ASP A 507 7.97 45.50 -25.48
N ARG A 508 7.64 46.13 -24.35
CA ARG A 508 7.73 45.50 -23.02
C ARG A 508 6.80 44.31 -22.90
N ALA A 509 5.55 44.42 -23.37
CA ALA A 509 4.60 43.32 -23.38
C ALA A 509 5.08 42.17 -24.28
N ALA A 510 5.60 42.48 -25.47
CA ALA A 510 6.15 41.48 -26.39
C ALA A 510 7.34 40.73 -25.77
N THR A 511 8.27 41.46 -25.14
CA THR A 511 9.42 40.87 -24.44
C THR A 511 8.98 39.95 -23.30
N ALA A 512 8.06 40.41 -22.46
CA ALA A 512 7.53 39.61 -21.35
C ALA A 512 6.78 38.36 -21.84
N MET A 513 5.99 38.47 -22.92
CA MET A 513 5.30 37.32 -23.52
C MET A 513 6.29 36.31 -24.10
N ALA A 514 7.33 36.78 -24.79
CA ALA A 514 8.38 35.91 -25.34
C ALA A 514 9.11 35.15 -24.23
N SER A 515 9.42 35.81 -23.09
CA SER A 515 9.98 35.12 -21.91
C SER A 515 9.04 34.07 -21.36
N ALA A 516 7.74 34.37 -21.24
CA ALA A 516 6.75 33.42 -20.75
C ALA A 516 6.64 32.18 -21.67
N GLN A 517 6.57 32.37 -22.97
CA GLN A 517 6.47 31.29 -23.97
C GLN A 517 7.75 30.46 -24.08
N ALA A 518 8.92 31.06 -23.83
CA ALA A 518 10.17 30.33 -23.76
C ALA A 518 10.24 29.40 -22.53
N LEU A 519 9.66 29.81 -21.41
CA LEU A 519 9.58 29.02 -20.18
C LEU A 519 8.45 27.97 -20.22
N ASP A 520 7.33 28.29 -20.87
CA ASP A 520 6.19 27.40 -21.03
C ASP A 520 5.60 27.50 -22.45
N GLY A 521 5.97 26.53 -23.30
CA GLY A 521 5.52 26.45 -24.68
C GLY A 521 4.00 26.26 -24.84
N THR A 522 3.28 25.84 -23.80
CA THR A 522 1.81 25.72 -23.87
C THR A 522 1.12 27.07 -24.00
N LEU A 523 1.80 28.16 -23.61
CA LEU A 523 1.30 29.53 -23.69
C LEU A 523 1.26 30.08 -25.13
N LEU A 524 1.89 29.40 -26.09
CA LEU A 524 1.82 29.77 -27.52
C LEU A 524 0.41 29.61 -28.09
N VAL A 525 -0.37 28.66 -27.56
CA VAL A 525 -1.72 28.30 -28.04
C VAL A 525 -2.80 28.79 -27.08
N ARG A 526 -2.43 29.57 -26.05
CA ARG A 526 -3.37 30.07 -25.04
C ARG A 526 -4.05 31.33 -25.52
N ASP A 527 -5.35 31.24 -25.79
CA ASP A 527 -6.18 32.40 -26.10
C ASP A 527 -6.69 33.10 -24.81
N PRO A 528 -6.60 34.44 -24.73
CA PRO A 528 -7.22 35.18 -23.64
C PRO A 528 -8.76 35.17 -23.75
N PRO A 529 -9.49 35.39 -22.63
CA PRO A 529 -10.93 35.55 -22.67
C PRO A 529 -11.34 36.77 -23.53
N PRO A 530 -12.56 36.77 -24.09
CA PRO A 530 -13.01 37.85 -24.97
C PRO A 530 -13.12 39.19 -24.21
N GLU A 531 -12.93 40.31 -24.92
CA GLU A 531 -12.81 41.65 -24.32
C GLU A 531 -14.09 42.15 -23.62
N ASP A 532 -15.24 41.58 -23.96
CA ASP A 532 -16.53 41.84 -23.34
C ASP A 532 -16.68 41.17 -21.97
N ARG A 533 -15.92 40.10 -21.70
CA ARG A 533 -16.00 39.33 -20.45
C ARG A 533 -14.62 38.85 -19.99
N LEU A 534 -13.78 39.80 -19.58
CA LEU A 534 -12.44 39.55 -19.06
C LEU A 534 -12.46 38.98 -17.64
N LEU A 535 -12.63 37.66 -17.51
CA LEU A 535 -12.57 36.98 -16.22
C LEU A 535 -11.12 36.82 -15.73
N LEU A 536 -10.86 37.24 -14.49
CA LEU A 536 -9.54 37.22 -13.84
C LEU A 536 -8.85 35.85 -13.96
N ASN A 537 -9.59 34.79 -13.59
CA ASN A 537 -9.08 33.41 -13.52
C ASN A 537 -8.74 32.82 -14.91
N LEU A 538 -9.30 33.39 -15.98
CA LEU A 538 -9.03 32.98 -17.37
C LEU A 538 -8.01 33.90 -18.05
N LEU A 539 -7.96 35.16 -17.65
CA LEU A 539 -7.03 36.14 -18.20
C LEU A 539 -5.61 35.93 -17.68
N LEU A 540 -5.45 35.64 -16.39
CA LEU A 540 -4.15 35.57 -15.71
C LEU A 540 -3.84 34.17 -15.19
N LEU A 541 -2.55 33.84 -15.12
CA LEU A 541 -2.05 32.59 -14.58
C LEU A 541 -1.86 32.72 -13.07
N SER A 542 -2.28 31.69 -12.33
CA SER A 542 -2.10 31.62 -10.88
C SER A 542 -1.29 30.35 -10.54
N PRO A 543 0.03 30.46 -10.34
CA PRO A 543 0.89 29.30 -10.13
C PRO A 543 0.51 28.58 -8.83
N GLN A 544 0.41 27.24 -8.85
CA GLN A 544 -0.10 26.42 -7.73
C GLN A 544 0.94 26.17 -6.62
N LEU A 545 0.46 25.92 -5.39
CA LEU A 545 1.33 25.32 -4.36
C LEU A 545 1.51 23.83 -4.66
N GLY A 546 2.77 23.37 -4.60
CA GLY A 546 3.11 21.97 -4.85
C GLY A 546 2.94 21.11 -3.60
N GLU A 547 2.99 19.79 -3.77
CA GLU A 547 2.90 18.83 -2.64
C GLU A 547 3.92 19.15 -1.55
N SER A 548 5.15 19.52 -1.90
CA SER A 548 6.20 19.87 -0.95
C SER A 548 5.87 21.04 -0.03
N ASP A 549 4.99 21.96 -0.44
CA ASP A 549 4.66 23.15 0.35
C ASP A 549 3.67 22.85 1.48
N TRP A 550 2.71 21.95 1.23
CA TRP A 550 1.64 21.66 2.19
C TRP A 550 1.76 20.29 2.86
N LEU A 551 2.47 19.32 2.26
CA LEU A 551 2.65 17.99 2.87
C LEU A 551 3.30 18.02 4.27
N PRO A 552 4.26 18.91 4.58
CA PRO A 552 4.80 19.04 5.93
C PRO A 552 3.76 19.43 7.00
N LEU A 553 2.65 20.06 6.58
CA LEU A 553 1.54 20.42 7.47
C LEU A 553 0.65 19.23 7.83
N ALA A 554 0.89 18.05 7.24
CA ALA A 554 0.16 16.83 7.55
C ALA A 554 0.67 16.23 8.87
N ASP A 555 0.40 16.91 9.98
CA ASP A 555 0.83 16.47 11.30
C ASP A 555 0.02 15.26 11.78
N GLY A 556 0.62 14.08 11.61
CA GLY A 556 0.08 12.82 12.12
C GLY A 556 0.52 12.46 13.53
N THR A 557 1.21 13.32 14.27
CA THR A 557 1.76 12.95 15.59
C THR A 557 0.68 12.56 16.60
N GLY A 558 -0.46 13.25 16.60
CA GLY A 558 -1.62 12.92 17.43
C GLY A 558 -2.20 11.55 17.10
N ALA A 559 -2.52 11.32 15.82
CA ALA A 559 -3.04 10.03 15.33
C ALA A 559 -2.07 8.88 15.59
N GLY A 560 -0.77 9.09 15.34
CA GLY A 560 0.27 8.11 15.61
C GLY A 560 0.35 7.70 17.08
N ARG A 561 0.35 8.67 18.00
CA ARG A 561 0.34 8.38 19.45
C ARG A 561 -0.93 7.66 19.90
N GLN A 562 -2.09 7.99 19.34
CA GLN A 562 -3.35 7.31 19.65
C GLN A 562 -3.30 5.84 19.22
N VAL A 563 -2.85 5.57 17.98
CA VAL A 563 -2.71 4.20 17.45
C VAL A 563 -1.66 3.42 18.25
N GLU A 564 -0.49 4.00 18.52
CA GLU A 564 0.54 3.37 19.36
C GLU A 564 -0.01 2.99 20.74
N THR A 565 -0.72 3.92 21.39
CA THR A 565 -1.33 3.69 22.70
C THR A 565 -2.36 2.58 22.65
N GLN A 566 -3.21 2.56 21.62
CA GLN A 566 -4.24 1.54 21.46
C GLN A 566 -3.64 0.14 21.24
N VAL A 567 -2.65 0.03 20.35
CA VAL A 567 -1.96 -1.24 20.08
C VAL A 567 -1.16 -1.69 21.32
N SER A 568 -0.51 -0.77 22.02
CA SER A 568 0.20 -1.07 23.28
C SER A 568 -0.74 -1.62 24.35
N ARG A 569 -1.93 -1.04 24.52
CA ARG A 569 -2.94 -1.57 25.47
C ARG A 569 -3.37 -3.00 25.17
N TRP A 570 -3.35 -3.42 23.91
CA TRP A 570 -3.70 -4.80 23.53
C TRP A 570 -2.54 -5.77 23.72
N LEU A 571 -1.31 -5.35 23.41
CA LEU A 571 -0.13 -6.21 23.46
C LEU A 571 0.51 -6.28 24.85
N LEU A 572 0.58 -5.14 25.55
CA LEU A 572 1.26 -4.91 26.82
C LEU A 572 0.39 -4.04 27.76
N PRO A 573 -0.79 -4.51 28.20
CA PRO A 573 -1.59 -3.81 29.19
C PRO A 573 -0.79 -3.57 30.47
N GLY A 574 -0.79 -2.33 30.96
CA GLY A 574 -0.12 -1.93 32.20
C GLY A 574 1.26 -1.28 32.01
N LEU A 575 1.86 -1.32 30.82
CA LEU A 575 3.07 -0.56 30.52
C LEU A 575 2.73 0.73 29.74
N PRO A 576 3.41 1.85 30.04
CA PRO A 576 3.25 3.06 29.23
C PRO A 576 3.74 2.80 27.80
N PRO A 577 2.99 3.27 26.78
CA PRO A 577 3.43 3.19 25.38
C PRO A 577 4.73 3.99 25.21
N GLY A 578 5.59 3.51 24.31
CA GLY A 578 6.81 4.21 23.97
C GLY A 578 7.91 3.30 23.41
N PRO A 579 9.01 3.93 22.95
CA PRO A 579 10.13 3.21 22.36
C PRO A 579 10.82 2.29 23.37
N MET A 580 10.91 2.69 24.64
CA MET A 580 11.53 1.90 25.69
C MET A 580 10.78 0.59 25.94
N ALA A 581 9.46 0.62 26.10
CA ALA A 581 8.65 -0.58 26.32
C ALA A 581 8.79 -1.59 25.16
N SER A 582 8.73 -1.08 23.93
CA SER A 582 8.86 -1.90 22.71
C SER A 582 10.27 -2.48 22.55
N SER A 583 11.30 -1.68 22.85
CA SER A 583 12.71 -2.10 22.77
C SER A 583 13.06 -3.12 23.84
N VAL A 584 12.58 -2.94 25.07
CA VAL A 584 12.76 -3.91 26.16
C VAL A 584 12.08 -5.23 25.82
N ALA A 585 10.86 -5.21 25.27
CA ALA A 585 10.18 -6.44 24.88
C ALA A 585 10.89 -7.17 23.73
N ALA A 586 11.39 -6.45 22.73
CA ALA A 586 12.21 -7.01 21.66
C ALA A 586 13.54 -7.59 22.18
N ALA A 587 14.24 -6.86 23.06
CA ALA A 587 15.48 -7.32 23.69
C ALA A 587 15.24 -8.56 24.54
N LEU A 588 14.14 -8.62 25.30
CA LEU A 588 13.77 -9.78 26.09
C LEU A 588 13.51 -11.02 25.21
N ALA A 589 12.84 -10.86 24.07
CA ALA A 589 12.67 -11.97 23.12
C ALA A 589 14.02 -12.52 22.62
N VAL A 590 14.98 -11.64 22.32
CA VAL A 590 16.35 -12.03 21.92
C VAL A 590 17.07 -12.73 23.07
N LEU A 591 17.04 -12.18 24.28
CA LEU A 591 17.66 -12.78 25.46
C LEU A 591 17.09 -14.16 25.77
N LEU A 592 15.77 -14.35 25.66
CA LEU A 592 15.12 -15.65 25.83
C LEU A 592 15.53 -16.65 24.74
N ALA A 593 15.79 -16.21 23.51
CA ALA A 593 16.33 -17.08 22.47
C ALA A 593 17.81 -17.45 22.72
N LEU A 594 18.60 -16.52 23.28
CA LEU A 594 19.97 -16.77 23.71
C LEU A 594 20.04 -17.74 24.91
N TRP A 595 19.09 -17.64 25.84
CA TRP A 595 18.92 -18.59 26.94
C TRP A 595 18.84 -20.04 26.45
N GLY A 596 18.27 -20.27 25.27
CA GLY A 596 18.23 -21.57 24.60
C GLY A 596 19.60 -22.23 24.40
N PHE A 597 20.71 -21.47 24.34
CA PHE A 597 22.06 -22.04 24.22
C PHE A 597 22.58 -22.68 25.51
N LEU A 598 21.95 -22.39 26.65
CA LEU A 598 22.31 -22.98 27.93
C LEU A 598 21.75 -24.41 28.10
N GLY A 599 20.93 -24.89 27.16
CA GLY A 599 20.26 -26.20 27.24
C GLY A 599 21.21 -27.38 27.45
N ASP A 600 22.36 -27.40 26.76
CA ASP A 600 23.36 -28.47 26.95
C ASP A 600 24.02 -28.41 28.33
N ARG A 601 24.30 -27.20 28.85
CA ARG A 601 24.85 -27.03 30.22
C ARG A 601 23.85 -27.42 31.30
N LEU A 602 22.57 -27.12 31.09
CA LEU A 602 21.48 -27.44 32.02
C LEU A 602 20.99 -28.90 31.89
N LYS A 603 21.60 -29.71 31.00
CA LYS A 603 21.18 -31.09 30.72
C LYS A 603 19.68 -31.19 30.38
N ALA A 604 19.18 -30.25 29.58
CA ALA A 604 17.79 -30.21 29.16
C ALA A 604 17.43 -31.44 28.30
N ALA A 605 16.20 -31.93 28.43
CA ALA A 605 15.75 -33.10 27.69
C ALA A 605 15.75 -32.84 26.17
N LYS A 606 16.18 -33.84 25.40
CA LYS A 606 16.18 -33.79 23.93
C LYS A 606 15.02 -34.62 23.36
N VAL A 607 14.72 -34.42 22.07
CA VAL A 607 13.70 -35.20 21.37
C VAL A 607 14.36 -36.42 20.73
N CYS A 608 13.86 -37.63 21.02
CA CYS A 608 14.31 -38.83 20.33
C CYS A 608 13.94 -38.80 18.84
N GLU A 609 14.92 -38.92 17.95
CA GLU A 609 14.73 -38.87 16.49
C GLU A 609 13.83 -40.00 15.93
N ARG A 610 13.67 -41.12 16.66
CA ARG A 610 12.84 -42.27 16.24
C ARG A 610 11.43 -42.23 16.81
N CYS A 611 11.30 -42.32 18.14
CA CYS A 611 10.00 -42.48 18.80
C CYS A 611 9.45 -41.20 19.46
N GLY A 612 10.17 -40.08 19.37
CA GLY A 612 9.73 -38.80 19.92
C GLY A 612 9.75 -38.69 21.46
N ARG A 613 10.13 -39.74 22.19
CA ARG A 613 10.27 -39.69 23.66
C ARG A 613 11.36 -38.71 24.11
N ALA A 614 11.24 -38.22 25.34
CA ALA A 614 12.25 -37.38 25.97
C ALA A 614 13.54 -38.19 26.19
N VAL A 615 14.67 -37.64 25.75
CA VAL A 615 16.01 -38.15 26.01
C VAL A 615 16.55 -37.34 27.18
N CYS A 616 16.63 -37.95 28.37
CA CYS A 616 16.98 -37.26 29.61
C CYS A 616 18.05 -38.04 30.37
N VAL A 617 19.25 -37.44 30.50
CA VAL A 617 20.39 -38.00 31.25
C VAL A 617 20.08 -38.11 32.76
N ARG A 618 19.11 -37.33 33.26
CA ARG A 618 18.69 -37.39 34.68
C ARG A 618 17.84 -38.63 35.00
N CYS A 619 17.08 -39.11 34.02
CA CYS A 619 16.26 -40.31 34.15
C CYS A 619 17.05 -41.59 33.84
N ASP A 620 17.98 -41.50 32.91
CA ASP A 620 18.79 -42.62 32.45
C ASP A 620 20.26 -42.18 32.36
N PRO A 621 21.06 -42.43 33.41
CA PRO A 621 22.47 -42.03 33.48
C PRO A 621 23.35 -42.70 32.43
N GLU A 622 22.93 -43.81 31.83
CA GLU A 622 23.69 -44.50 30.78
C GLU A 622 23.68 -43.74 29.45
N LEU A 623 22.81 -42.74 29.30
CA LEU A 623 22.74 -41.90 28.12
C LEU A 623 23.81 -40.81 28.17
N GLY A 624 24.69 -40.78 27.15
CA GLY A 624 25.59 -39.66 26.94
C GLY A 624 24.84 -38.33 26.68
N ILE A 625 25.45 -37.20 27.06
CA ILE A 625 24.91 -35.82 26.92
C ILE A 625 24.55 -35.47 25.45
N GLY A 626 25.16 -36.17 24.49
CA GLY A 626 24.93 -36.03 23.04
C GLY A 626 24.00 -37.08 22.42
N SER A 627 23.37 -37.96 23.20
CA SER A 627 22.52 -39.02 22.64
C SER A 627 21.30 -38.46 21.88
N LYS A 628 21.10 -38.92 20.65
CA LYS A 628 19.96 -38.54 19.78
C LYS A 628 18.74 -39.46 19.96
N GLN A 629 18.91 -40.52 20.73
CA GLN A 629 17.92 -41.58 20.92
C GLN A 629 17.68 -41.81 22.41
N CYS A 630 16.44 -42.13 22.80
CA CYS A 630 16.15 -42.51 24.19
C CYS A 630 16.70 -43.90 24.50
N GLY A 631 16.90 -44.24 25.78
CA GLY A 631 17.47 -45.53 26.22
C GLY A 631 16.82 -46.76 25.56
N GLN A 632 15.48 -46.78 25.45
CA GLN A 632 14.77 -47.86 24.75
C GLN A 632 15.14 -48.01 23.28
N CYS A 633 15.34 -46.91 22.55
CA CYS A 633 15.72 -46.97 21.14
C CYS A 633 17.20 -47.37 21.00
N VAL A 634 18.07 -46.89 21.90
CA VAL A 634 19.49 -47.29 21.93
C VAL A 634 19.62 -48.79 22.16
N ASN A 635 18.90 -49.34 23.14
CA ASN A 635 18.97 -50.76 23.48
C ASN A 635 18.39 -51.66 22.37
N VAL A 636 17.36 -51.20 21.66
CA VAL A 636 16.72 -51.99 20.59
C VAL A 636 17.45 -51.89 19.24
N PHE A 637 18.01 -50.73 18.90
CA PHE A 637 18.51 -50.46 17.55
C PHE A 637 20.02 -50.23 17.46
N SER A 638 20.68 -49.84 18.56
CA SER A 638 22.12 -49.54 18.56
C SER A 638 22.93 -50.65 19.22
N ARG A 639 22.44 -51.25 20.31
CA ARG A 639 23.10 -52.39 20.96
C ARG A 639 22.64 -53.71 20.30
N ARG A 640 23.59 -54.51 19.77
CA ARG A 640 23.30 -55.80 19.12
C ARG A 640 23.18 -56.91 20.17
N GLY A 641 22.24 -57.84 19.99
CA GLY A 641 22.14 -59.09 20.78
C GLY A 641 21.44 -59.03 22.14
N LEU A 642 21.12 -57.84 22.67
CA LEU A 642 20.61 -57.71 24.06
C LEU A 642 19.08 -57.82 24.22
N VAL A 643 18.30 -57.82 23.13
CA VAL A 643 16.83 -57.70 23.20
C VAL A 643 16.13 -58.79 22.38
N PRO A 644 15.18 -59.54 22.96
CA PRO A 644 14.35 -60.51 22.25
C PRO A 644 13.67 -59.93 21.00
N GLN A 645 13.56 -60.72 19.92
CA GLN A 645 13.00 -60.27 18.64
C GLN A 645 11.58 -59.68 18.76
N GLN A 646 10.74 -60.25 19.64
CA GLN A 646 9.37 -59.76 19.86
C GLN A 646 9.35 -58.31 20.39
N LEU A 647 10.25 -57.95 21.31
CA LEU A 647 10.35 -56.58 21.85
C LEU A 647 10.88 -55.60 20.81
N ARG A 648 11.80 -56.05 19.95
CA ARG A 648 12.31 -55.26 18.82
C ARG A 648 11.20 -54.97 17.81
N ALA A 649 10.39 -55.96 17.44
CA ALA A 649 9.24 -55.79 16.54
C ALA A 649 8.20 -54.81 17.11
N ARG A 650 7.83 -54.95 18.41
CA ARG A 650 6.91 -54.01 19.08
C ARG A 650 7.43 -52.57 19.05
N LYS A 651 8.73 -52.37 19.31
CA LYS A 651 9.34 -51.04 19.30
C LYS A 651 9.42 -50.44 17.90
N GLN A 652 9.74 -51.26 16.89
CA GLN A 652 9.74 -50.85 15.49
C GLN A 652 8.35 -50.35 15.06
N LEU A 653 7.29 -51.10 15.36
CA LEU A 653 5.92 -50.71 15.07
C LEU A 653 5.51 -49.39 15.78
N GLN A 654 6.00 -49.17 17.01
CA GLN A 654 5.79 -47.90 17.72
C GLN A 654 6.49 -46.73 16.99
N VAL A 655 7.71 -46.93 16.49
CA VAL A 655 8.47 -45.91 15.74
C VAL A 655 7.76 -45.60 14.42
N GLU A 656 7.36 -46.61 13.67
CA GLU A 656 6.63 -46.45 12.41
C GLU A 656 5.30 -45.72 12.60
N ARG A 657 4.52 -46.12 13.62
CA ARG A 657 3.26 -45.43 13.97
C ARG A 657 3.51 -43.96 14.33
N HIS A 658 4.58 -43.67 15.08
CA HIS A 658 4.94 -42.30 15.44
C HIS A 658 5.33 -41.48 14.21
N GLN A 659 6.22 -41.99 13.35
CA GLN A 659 6.67 -41.32 12.13
C GLN A 659 5.54 -41.12 11.12
N ALA A 660 4.67 -42.12 10.95
CA ALA A 660 3.48 -42.01 10.11
C ALA A 660 2.48 -40.97 10.66
N TRP A 661 2.32 -40.88 11.98
CA TRP A 661 1.44 -39.90 12.60
C TRP A 661 2.01 -38.48 12.51
N THR A 662 3.30 -38.26 12.82
CA THR A 662 3.95 -36.94 12.70
C THR A 662 3.95 -36.45 11.26
N GLY A 663 4.23 -37.34 10.31
CA GLY A 663 4.10 -37.06 8.89
C GLY A 663 2.69 -36.62 8.53
N ARG A 664 1.66 -37.40 8.89
CA ARG A 664 0.24 -37.08 8.62
C ARG A 664 -0.21 -35.77 9.26
N ALA A 665 0.15 -35.54 10.52
CA ALA A 665 -0.14 -34.30 11.23
C ALA A 665 0.50 -33.09 10.54
N ALA A 666 1.77 -33.18 10.12
CA ALA A 666 2.43 -32.10 9.38
C ALA A 666 1.72 -31.77 8.06
N TYR A 667 1.25 -32.80 7.33
CA TYR A 667 0.50 -32.60 6.09
C TYR A 667 -0.89 -32.00 6.33
N ALA A 668 -1.62 -32.48 7.35
CA ALA A 668 -2.91 -31.93 7.73
C ALA A 668 -2.79 -30.44 8.15
N LEU A 669 -1.78 -30.11 8.97
CA LEU A 669 -1.49 -28.72 9.34
C LEU A 669 -1.15 -27.85 8.13
N GLY A 670 -0.34 -28.37 7.20
CA GLY A 670 0.00 -27.66 5.96
C GLY A 670 -1.18 -27.48 4.99
N ALA A 671 -2.15 -28.38 5.00
CA ALA A 671 -3.36 -28.31 4.19
C ALA A 671 -4.38 -27.30 4.72
N VAL A 672 -4.47 -27.13 6.04
CA VAL A 672 -5.33 -26.08 6.63
C VAL A 672 -4.65 -24.71 6.55
N LEU A 673 -3.35 -24.68 6.82
CA LEU A 673 -2.62 -23.44 7.03
C LEU A 673 -1.24 -23.52 6.41
N SER A 674 -1.06 -22.74 5.34
CA SER A 674 0.19 -22.74 4.59
C SER A 674 1.37 -22.44 5.51
N GLY A 675 2.46 -23.20 5.39
CA GLY A 675 3.67 -23.02 6.17
C GLY A 675 3.70 -23.76 7.51
N ALA A 676 2.55 -23.99 8.17
CA ALA A 676 2.50 -24.71 9.44
C ALA A 676 3.09 -26.14 9.35
N GLY A 677 2.83 -26.85 8.25
CA GLY A 677 3.40 -28.17 7.99
C GLY A 677 4.93 -28.18 7.83
N HIS A 678 5.52 -27.12 7.26
CA HIS A 678 6.98 -26.99 7.13
C HIS A 678 7.63 -26.77 8.50
N VAL A 679 7.01 -25.94 9.35
CA VAL A 679 7.45 -25.73 10.73
C VAL A 679 7.35 -27.03 11.53
N ALA A 680 6.25 -27.77 11.39
CA ALA A 680 6.07 -29.08 12.01
C ALA A 680 7.16 -30.08 11.57
N SER A 681 7.58 -30.01 10.29
CA SER A 681 8.62 -30.85 9.69
C SER A 681 10.06 -30.39 9.97
N GLY A 682 10.27 -29.33 10.76
CA GLY A 682 11.60 -28.86 11.15
C GLY A 682 12.27 -27.90 10.16
N VAL A 683 11.52 -27.31 9.22
CA VAL A 683 12.01 -26.29 8.27
C VAL A 683 11.35 -24.93 8.59
N PRO A 684 11.72 -24.29 9.71
CA PRO A 684 10.95 -23.16 10.26
C PRO A 684 11.00 -21.90 9.39
N VAL A 685 12.11 -21.64 8.69
CA VAL A 685 12.27 -20.42 7.88
C VAL A 685 11.32 -20.41 6.68
N ARG A 686 11.32 -21.50 5.88
CA ARG A 686 10.37 -21.63 4.75
C ARG A 686 8.93 -21.64 5.26
N GLY A 687 8.68 -22.31 6.39
CA GLY A 687 7.36 -22.33 7.02
C GLY A 687 6.87 -20.94 7.43
N ALA A 688 7.74 -20.10 7.98
CA ALA A 688 7.41 -18.73 8.34
C ALA A 688 7.08 -17.84 7.13
N LEU A 689 7.84 -17.95 6.04
CA LEU A 689 7.57 -17.20 4.82
C LEU A 689 6.22 -17.60 4.19
N TYR A 690 5.93 -18.90 4.11
CA TYR A 690 4.65 -19.38 3.60
C TYR A 690 3.47 -19.00 4.50
N ALA A 691 3.64 -19.07 5.82
CA ALA A 691 2.61 -18.66 6.78
C ALA A 691 2.34 -17.15 6.68
N PHE A 692 3.39 -16.32 6.61
CA PHE A 692 3.26 -14.88 6.42
C PHE A 692 2.55 -14.52 5.12
N GLY A 693 2.99 -15.07 3.98
CA GLY A 693 2.36 -14.81 2.68
C GLY A 693 0.89 -15.23 2.63
N PHE A 694 0.56 -16.39 3.22
CA PHE A 694 -0.81 -16.87 3.31
C PHE A 694 -1.68 -16.00 4.21
N LEU A 695 -1.19 -15.63 5.40
CA LEU A 695 -1.93 -14.78 6.34
C LEU A 695 -2.06 -13.35 5.83
N PHE A 696 -1.08 -12.83 5.09
CA PHE A 696 -1.17 -11.55 4.40
C PHE A 696 -2.25 -11.57 3.33
N ALA A 697 -2.25 -12.58 2.46
CA ALA A 697 -3.28 -12.73 1.43
C ALA A 697 -4.68 -12.93 2.03
N LEU A 698 -4.78 -13.74 3.09
CA LEU A 698 -6.04 -13.94 3.83
C LEU A 698 -6.52 -12.63 4.47
N ALA A 699 -5.62 -11.87 5.11
CA ALA A 699 -5.96 -10.56 5.68
C ALA A 699 -6.42 -9.58 4.59
N ALA A 700 -5.78 -9.57 3.42
CA ALA A 700 -6.19 -8.72 2.30
C ALA A 700 -7.59 -9.06 1.77
N VAL A 701 -7.97 -10.35 1.74
CA VAL A 701 -9.32 -10.79 1.38
C VAL A 701 -10.34 -10.39 2.45
N LEU A 702 -10.02 -10.61 3.73
CA LEU A 702 -10.92 -10.32 4.85
C LEU A 702 -11.12 -8.81 5.07
N LEU A 703 -10.07 -8.02 4.85
CA LEU A 703 -10.05 -6.55 5.04
C LEU A 703 -10.08 -5.80 3.70
N HIS A 704 -10.79 -6.33 2.71
CA HIS A 704 -10.85 -5.74 1.37
C HIS A 704 -11.44 -4.31 1.33
N GLN A 705 -12.22 -3.93 2.34
CA GLN A 705 -12.75 -2.56 2.51
C GLN A 705 -11.70 -1.57 3.07
N GLY A 706 -10.49 -2.04 3.38
CA GLY A 706 -9.49 -1.24 4.05
C GLY A 706 -9.83 -0.95 5.52
N LEU A 707 -8.85 -0.38 6.23
CA LEU A 707 -9.00 0.16 7.58
C LEU A 707 -9.17 1.68 7.53
N VAL A 708 -8.51 2.34 6.58
CA VAL A 708 -8.59 3.77 6.34
C VAL A 708 -9.39 4.00 5.07
N ARG A 709 -10.57 4.60 5.21
CA ARG A 709 -11.43 4.90 4.06
C ARG A 709 -10.88 6.12 3.31
N GLY A 710 -10.69 5.95 2.00
CA GLY A 710 -10.46 7.07 1.09
C GLY A 710 -11.69 7.97 0.97
N PRO A 711 -11.53 9.23 0.54
CA PRO A 711 -12.67 10.14 0.36
C PRO A 711 -13.55 9.67 -0.81
N TYR A 712 -14.87 9.66 -0.58
CA TYR A 712 -15.93 9.43 -1.58
C TYR A 712 -16.03 8.06 -2.29
N GLY A 713 -15.06 7.16 -2.17
CA GLY A 713 -15.14 5.84 -2.83
C GLY A 713 -13.96 4.92 -2.55
N GLU A 714 -13.98 3.74 -3.19
CA GLU A 714 -12.91 2.74 -3.14
C GLU A 714 -12.63 2.19 -4.55
N ALA A 715 -11.41 1.68 -4.76
CA ALA A 715 -11.09 0.98 -6.00
C ALA A 715 -11.97 -0.27 -6.16
N PRO A 716 -12.30 -0.67 -7.40
CA PRO A 716 -13.12 -1.84 -7.67
C PRO A 716 -12.65 -3.09 -6.92
N LEU A 717 -13.61 -3.83 -6.37
CA LEU A 717 -13.33 -4.96 -5.49
C LEU A 717 -12.44 -6.02 -6.15
N TYR A 718 -12.60 -6.25 -7.45
CA TYR A 718 -11.79 -7.22 -8.19
C TYR A 718 -10.30 -6.84 -8.26
N LEU A 719 -9.97 -5.54 -8.30
CA LEU A 719 -8.56 -5.08 -8.28
C LEU A 719 -7.88 -5.35 -6.93
N LYS A 720 -8.66 -5.47 -5.85
CA LYS A 720 -8.16 -5.83 -4.52
C LYS A 720 -8.15 -7.35 -4.32
N LEU A 721 -9.25 -8.02 -4.65
CA LEU A 721 -9.45 -9.44 -4.36
C LEU A 721 -8.70 -10.38 -5.32
N ALA A 722 -8.65 -10.08 -6.62
CA ALA A 722 -7.97 -10.96 -7.58
C ALA A 722 -6.48 -11.18 -7.24
N PRO A 723 -5.65 -10.13 -7.01
CA PRO A 723 -4.26 -10.35 -6.63
C PRO A 723 -4.12 -11.02 -5.26
N ALA A 724 -4.99 -10.71 -4.29
CA ALA A 724 -5.00 -11.39 -3.00
C ALA A 724 -5.35 -12.88 -3.11
N ALA A 725 -6.34 -13.25 -3.92
CA ALA A 725 -6.74 -14.63 -4.16
C ALA A 725 -5.67 -15.41 -4.94
N LEU A 726 -5.06 -14.80 -5.95
CA LEU A 726 -3.94 -15.39 -6.69
C LEU A 726 -2.74 -15.64 -5.77
N LEU A 727 -2.41 -14.68 -4.91
CA LEU A 727 -1.35 -14.85 -3.91
C LEU A 727 -1.70 -15.96 -2.91
N LEU A 728 -2.94 -15.99 -2.41
CA LEU A 728 -3.42 -17.00 -1.46
C LEU A 728 -3.31 -18.41 -2.05
N LEU A 729 -3.85 -18.61 -3.26
CA LEU A 729 -3.83 -19.89 -3.95
C LEU A 729 -2.40 -20.30 -4.34
N GLY A 730 -1.62 -19.37 -4.89
CA GLY A 730 -0.24 -19.61 -5.30
C GLY A 730 0.65 -20.02 -4.13
N VAL A 731 0.61 -19.26 -3.03
CA VAL A 731 1.37 -19.57 -1.81
C VAL A 731 0.93 -20.91 -1.22
N HIS A 732 -0.38 -21.21 -1.22
CA HIS A 732 -0.89 -22.47 -0.70
C HIS A 732 -0.43 -23.68 -1.52
N LEU A 733 -0.53 -23.62 -2.86
CA LEU A 733 -0.09 -24.69 -3.75
C LEU A 733 1.43 -24.92 -3.70
N LEU A 734 2.23 -23.83 -3.69
CA LEU A 734 3.69 -23.93 -3.56
C LEU A 734 4.10 -24.57 -2.23
N SER A 735 3.40 -24.22 -1.15
CA SER A 735 3.61 -24.81 0.17
C SER A 735 3.28 -26.29 0.20
N LEU A 736 2.14 -26.71 -0.35
CA LEU A 736 1.78 -28.14 -0.43
C LEU A 736 2.76 -28.94 -1.29
N ARG A 737 3.21 -28.37 -2.41
CA ARG A 737 4.26 -28.98 -3.25
C ARG A 737 5.57 -29.12 -2.49
N GLY A 738 6.01 -28.07 -1.80
CA GLY A 738 7.22 -28.10 -0.97
C GLY A 738 7.16 -29.15 0.14
N LEU A 739 6.00 -29.31 0.77
CA LEU A 739 5.79 -30.31 1.81
C LEU A 739 5.78 -31.75 1.28
N ARG A 740 5.24 -31.97 0.07
CA ARG A 740 5.33 -33.28 -0.62
C ARG A 740 6.77 -33.66 -0.94
N ARG A 741 7.58 -32.69 -1.41
CA ARG A 741 9.01 -32.90 -1.68
C ARG A 741 9.79 -33.27 -0.42
N LEU A 742 9.59 -32.51 0.67
CA LEU A 742 10.20 -32.81 1.97
C LEU A 742 9.87 -34.22 2.47
N ARG A 743 8.66 -34.74 2.21
CA ARG A 743 8.29 -36.12 2.55
C ARG A 743 8.99 -37.17 1.68
N ARG A 744 9.32 -36.85 0.43
CA ARG A 744 10.07 -37.73 -0.48
C ARG A 744 11.58 -37.69 -0.24
N GLY A 745 12.06 -36.75 0.58
CA GLY A 745 13.49 -36.52 0.81
C GLY A 745 14.16 -35.72 -0.31
N GLU A 746 13.38 -35.02 -1.14
CA GLU A 746 13.85 -34.14 -2.24
C GLU A 746 14.31 -32.76 -1.75
#